data_AF-A0A954HQY8-F1
#
_entry.id   AF-A0A954HQY8-F1
#
_cell.length_a   1.000
_cell.length_b   1.000
_cell.length_c   1.000
_cell.angle_alpha   90.00
_cell.angle_beta   90.00
_cell.angle_gamma   90.00
#
_symmetry.space_group_name_H-M   'P 1'
#
loop_
_entity.id
_entity.type
_entity.pdbx_description
1 polymer ?
#
loop_
_entity_poly.entity_id
_entity_poly.type
_entity_poly.pdbx_seq_one_letter_code
_entity_poly.pdbx_strand_id
1 'polypeptide(L)'
;DYLIRAFNNDVGFDQLIREQLAGDLLPDPRISHADGLNESMIGPMFYHMGEHRHGSSLDFNGIHQEMIDNKIDAFSKAFLGMTIACARCHDHKLDAVSQADYYALAGVFMTPRWTARPIDAPDKYAAQVAELRQLRNDIRAELARVWTSDRGPLSSAESLHDWARKNREELQTAAAEDLGRLFRELLTAEESTTDADVVAVWKQLADEWRGLHESRQKGNERFRTLINTNQPALPAGWVADGAGMEHGCVTAGTPLVSLQGETLVSELLDAGWHTRALSPKLPGALRLPAPEFFPQSHVSLKLAGAEWAGRRDIPQNAFLTEGPFFFDPSAAPAWMSVVARPLSNGVTRVLTEISTAALNSNFPPRTGVARAGGTTLPNTDEGFDKLSWFSVTGVVSYEGGGAPADTLDEFASLYDVQPEDVNSCWSHLRNQLAAVVDRWASDTLKPGDVKLLNWMLQKKLPANDAASLPRAAELVRRYRDVEATIGLPRSVNSMDERGVRPVNYRLNIRGDVHQEGDAVPRGFPEALSADFPGIDSRGSGRLQLAEYLSSRRSPQTARVYVNRVWQWVFGTGLVATSNDFGKLGDRPSHPELLDWLAVRFMEDGWSTKQLVRRLVLSRTFRQSGTITVRAAEIDPANRLLHHYPTRRLEAEAIRDSL
;
A
#
# COMPACT_ATOMS: atom_id res chain seq x y z
N ASP A 1 0.69 17.05 -15.79
CA ASP A 1 1.83 17.39 -14.92
C ASP A 1 1.33 18.18 -13.72
N TYR A 2 1.70 17.78 -12.49
CA TYR A 2 1.24 18.40 -11.25
C TYR A 2 1.68 19.86 -11.09
N LEU A 3 2.94 20.17 -11.40
CA LEU A 3 3.49 21.53 -11.24
C LEU A 3 2.88 22.48 -12.27
N ILE A 4 2.72 22.02 -13.51
CA ILE A 4 2.06 22.80 -14.56
C ILE A 4 0.61 23.11 -14.19
N ARG A 5 -0.15 22.12 -13.70
CA ARG A 5 -1.54 22.35 -13.25
C ARG A 5 -1.60 23.30 -12.06
N ALA A 6 -0.72 23.13 -11.07
CA ALA A 6 -0.66 24.04 -9.92
C ALA A 6 -0.36 25.48 -10.33
N PHE A 7 0.63 25.69 -11.21
CA PHE A 7 0.95 27.01 -11.74
C PHE A 7 -0.21 27.59 -12.55
N ASN A 8 -0.83 26.80 -13.44
CA ASN A 8 -1.97 27.24 -14.25
C ASN A 8 -3.16 27.66 -13.39
N ASN A 9 -3.41 26.97 -12.28
CA ASN A 9 -4.47 27.28 -11.34
C ASN A 9 -4.09 28.36 -10.30
N ASP A 10 -2.88 28.92 -10.39
CA ASP A 10 -2.33 29.90 -9.43
C ASP A 10 -2.39 29.41 -7.97
N VAL A 11 -2.07 28.13 -7.76
CA VAL A 11 -1.96 27.56 -6.40
C VAL A 11 -0.83 28.30 -5.66
N GLY A 12 -1.15 28.81 -4.47
CA GLY A 12 -0.20 29.54 -3.63
C GLY A 12 1.04 28.71 -3.29
N PHE A 13 2.20 29.35 -3.25
CA PHE A 13 3.46 28.65 -2.93
C PHE A 13 3.48 28.07 -1.50
N ASP A 14 2.73 28.66 -0.57
CA ASP A 14 2.50 28.11 0.77
C ASP A 14 1.77 26.75 0.72
N GLN A 15 0.73 26.64 -0.11
CA GLN A 15 0.07 25.36 -0.35
C GLN A 15 1.01 24.35 -1.00
N LEU A 16 1.86 24.78 -1.95
CA LEU A 16 2.85 23.89 -2.54
C LEU A 16 3.88 23.40 -1.51
N ILE A 17 4.33 24.23 -0.57
CA ILE A 17 5.21 23.80 0.53
C ILE A 17 4.52 22.71 1.37
N ARG A 18 3.25 22.94 1.76
CA ARG A 18 2.43 21.96 2.48
C ARG A 18 2.34 20.64 1.74
N GLU A 19 2.04 20.68 0.44
CA GLU A 19 1.92 19.48 -0.38
C GLU A 19 3.25 18.75 -0.52
N GLN A 20 4.35 19.46 -0.80
CA GLN A 20 5.67 18.86 -0.99
C GLN A 20 6.20 18.16 0.27
N LEU A 21 5.96 18.76 1.44
CA LEU A 21 6.48 18.23 2.69
C LEU A 21 5.51 17.29 3.40
N ALA A 22 4.19 17.49 3.26
CA ALA A 22 3.19 16.80 4.08
C ALA A 22 1.85 16.57 3.36
N GLY A 23 1.84 16.53 2.03
CA GLY A 23 0.62 16.40 1.24
C GLY A 23 -0.23 15.15 1.55
N ASP A 24 0.41 14.07 2.00
CA ASP A 24 -0.22 12.83 2.48
C ASP A 24 -0.88 12.96 3.87
N LEU A 25 -0.60 14.05 4.59
CA LEU A 25 -1.06 14.32 5.96
C LEU A 25 -2.03 15.50 6.04
N LEU A 26 -2.35 16.15 4.91
CA LEU A 26 -3.27 17.28 4.92
C LEU A 26 -4.69 16.81 5.25
N PRO A 27 -5.37 17.45 6.23
CA PRO A 27 -6.74 17.12 6.56
C PRO A 27 -7.69 17.43 5.39
N ASP A 28 -7.42 18.51 4.67
CA ASP A 28 -8.18 18.98 3.51
C ASP A 28 -7.28 18.98 2.26
N PRO A 29 -7.15 17.84 1.57
CA PRO A 29 -6.32 17.75 0.38
C PRO A 29 -6.95 18.47 -0.81
N ARG A 30 -6.11 19.00 -1.69
CA ARG A 30 -6.52 19.64 -2.95
C ARG A 30 -6.93 18.58 -3.96
N ILE A 31 -8.20 18.64 -4.38
CA ILE A 31 -8.77 17.71 -5.36
C ILE A 31 -8.91 18.41 -6.74
N SER A 32 -8.37 17.78 -7.79
CA SER A 32 -8.73 18.12 -9.17
C SER A 32 -9.99 17.35 -9.54
N HIS A 33 -11.14 18.02 -9.55
CA HIS A 33 -12.41 17.40 -9.96
C HIS A 33 -12.44 17.06 -11.45
N ALA A 34 -11.78 17.86 -12.29
CA ALA A 34 -11.69 17.61 -13.74
C ALA A 34 -10.94 16.31 -14.05
N ASP A 35 -9.86 16.04 -13.31
CA ASP A 35 -9.04 14.85 -13.50
C ASP A 35 -9.43 13.69 -12.57
N GLY A 36 -10.29 13.95 -11.58
CA GLY A 36 -10.62 13.03 -10.49
C GLY A 36 -9.38 12.62 -9.69
N LEU A 37 -8.52 13.57 -9.32
CA LEU A 37 -7.22 13.33 -8.66
C LEU A 37 -7.11 14.05 -7.31
N ASN A 38 -6.48 13.41 -6.33
CA ASN A 38 -5.92 14.04 -5.15
C ASN A 38 -4.52 14.58 -5.47
N GLU A 39 -4.41 15.88 -5.72
CA GLU A 39 -3.17 16.53 -6.10
C GLU A 39 -2.20 16.63 -4.93
N SER A 40 -2.70 16.84 -3.70
CA SER A 40 -1.85 16.92 -2.51
C SER A 40 -1.10 15.62 -2.24
N MET A 41 -1.69 14.46 -2.55
CA MET A 41 -1.03 13.16 -2.40
C MET A 41 0.22 12.98 -3.31
N ILE A 42 0.33 13.78 -4.38
CA ILE A 42 1.46 13.79 -5.31
C ILE A 42 2.65 14.58 -4.73
N GLY A 43 2.37 15.63 -3.95
CA GLY A 43 3.37 16.54 -3.41
C GLY A 43 4.57 15.86 -2.72
N PRO A 44 4.38 14.86 -1.84
CA PRO A 44 5.49 14.17 -1.15
C PRO A 44 6.52 13.49 -2.05
N MET A 45 6.35 13.53 -3.38
CA MET A 45 7.42 13.22 -4.32
C MET A 45 8.70 14.05 -4.11
N PHE A 46 8.65 15.21 -3.42
CA PHE A 46 9.84 15.93 -2.93
C PHE A 46 10.91 15.02 -2.34
N TYR A 47 10.48 14.00 -1.59
CA TYR A 47 11.38 13.09 -0.89
C TYR A 47 12.15 12.13 -1.81
N HIS A 48 11.91 12.18 -3.14
CA HIS A 48 12.73 11.51 -4.16
C HIS A 48 13.91 12.35 -4.63
N MET A 49 14.08 13.59 -4.13
CA MET A 49 15.24 14.43 -4.45
C MET A 49 16.51 13.95 -3.71
N GLY A 50 16.92 12.71 -3.98
CA GLY A 50 18.12 12.09 -3.42
C GLY A 50 18.56 10.85 -4.16
N GLU A 51 19.75 10.36 -3.83
CA GLU A 51 20.30 9.15 -4.43
C GLU A 51 19.51 7.91 -4.04
N HIS A 52 19.34 7.02 -5.02
CA HIS A 52 18.66 5.74 -4.86
C HIS A 52 19.63 4.63 -5.24
N ARG A 53 19.86 3.70 -4.31
CA ARG A 53 20.72 2.55 -4.53
C ARG A 53 19.90 1.27 -4.74
N HIS A 54 20.46 0.38 -5.54
CA HIS A 54 20.01 -0.99 -5.67
C HIS A 54 20.48 -1.83 -4.47
N GLY A 55 19.64 -2.75 -3.98
CA GLY A 55 19.95 -3.64 -2.87
C GLY A 55 19.19 -3.33 -1.57
N SER A 56 19.52 -4.04 -0.49
CA SER A 56 18.95 -3.81 0.85
C SER A 56 19.90 -2.96 1.70
N SER A 57 19.37 -2.01 2.48
CA SER A 57 20.17 -1.29 3.48
C SER A 57 20.72 -2.19 4.59
N LEU A 58 20.23 -3.43 4.70
CA LEU A 58 20.83 -4.44 5.58
C LEU A 58 22.20 -4.91 5.08
N ASP A 59 22.51 -4.75 3.80
CA ASP A 59 23.75 -5.24 3.18
C ASP A 59 24.88 -4.20 3.23
N PHE A 60 24.56 -2.90 3.31
CA PHE A 60 25.55 -1.81 3.29
C PHE A 60 25.22 -0.72 4.31
N ASN A 61 26.21 -0.34 5.13
CA ASN A 61 26.10 0.80 6.04
C ASN A 61 26.19 2.14 5.28
N GLY A 62 25.59 3.20 5.81
CA GLY A 62 25.67 4.56 5.26
C GLY A 62 24.61 4.93 4.22
N ILE A 63 23.86 3.96 3.67
CA ILE A 63 22.83 4.24 2.66
C ILE A 63 21.77 5.21 3.19
N HIS A 64 21.32 5.04 4.44
CA HIS A 64 20.35 5.94 5.04
C HIS A 64 20.88 7.37 5.17
N GLN A 65 22.15 7.53 5.54
CA GLN A 65 22.79 8.84 5.67
C GLN A 65 22.88 9.56 4.33
N GLU A 66 23.27 8.88 3.25
CA GLU A 66 23.31 9.46 1.90
C GLU A 66 21.92 9.95 1.45
N MET A 67 20.90 9.11 1.63
CA MET A 67 19.52 9.47 1.29
C MET A 67 19.01 10.69 2.07
N ILE A 68 19.36 10.79 3.35
CA ILE A 68 18.97 11.93 4.21
C ILE A 68 19.69 13.19 3.78
N ASP A 69 20.99 13.09 3.50
CA ASP A 69 21.85 14.23 3.17
C ASP A 69 21.30 14.98 1.95
N ASN A 70 20.93 14.27 0.89
CA ASN A 70 20.35 14.91 -0.29
C ASN A 70 18.99 15.58 0.01
N LYS A 71 18.15 14.96 0.84
CA LYS A 71 16.85 15.55 1.24
C LYS A 71 17.05 16.81 2.06
N ILE A 72 17.97 16.80 3.02
CA ILE A 72 18.30 17.98 3.84
C ILE A 72 18.95 19.06 2.99
N ASP A 73 19.85 18.72 2.08
CA ASP A 73 20.49 19.66 1.17
C ASP A 73 19.47 20.33 0.24
N ALA A 74 18.61 19.53 -0.40
CA ALA A 74 17.53 20.05 -1.24
C ALA A 74 16.56 20.92 -0.44
N PHE A 75 16.13 20.46 0.73
CA PHE A 75 15.22 21.18 1.63
C PHE A 75 15.81 22.53 2.07
N SER A 76 17.04 22.50 2.61
CA SER A 76 17.68 23.68 3.19
C SER A 76 17.96 24.74 2.13
N LYS A 77 18.40 24.36 0.94
CA LYS A 77 18.56 25.29 -0.18
C LYS A 77 17.20 25.80 -0.65
N ALA A 78 16.21 24.93 -0.88
CA ALA A 78 14.92 25.31 -1.45
C ALA A 78 14.11 26.25 -0.55
N PHE A 79 14.02 25.95 0.75
CA PHE A 79 13.11 26.64 1.66
C PHE A 79 13.79 27.61 2.63
N LEU A 80 15.07 27.40 2.93
CA LEU A 80 15.83 28.24 3.87
C LEU A 80 16.85 29.13 3.15
N GLY A 81 17.25 28.75 1.92
CA GLY A 81 18.31 29.42 1.19
C GLY A 81 19.64 29.27 1.90
N MET A 82 19.93 28.11 2.49
CA MET A 82 21.16 27.87 3.26
C MET A 82 21.76 26.50 2.93
N THR A 83 23.07 26.39 3.09
CA THR A 83 23.80 25.13 2.94
C THR A 83 24.00 24.46 4.29
N ILE A 84 23.09 23.55 4.67
CA ILE A 84 23.16 22.86 5.97
C ILE A 84 24.03 21.60 5.92
N ALA A 85 24.31 21.03 4.74
CA ALA A 85 24.95 19.71 4.60
C ALA A 85 26.30 19.55 5.33
N CYS A 86 27.12 20.61 5.47
CA CYS A 86 28.38 20.52 6.23
C CYS A 86 28.15 20.15 7.71
N ALA A 87 26.97 20.50 8.26
CA ALA A 87 26.59 20.19 9.62
C ALA A 87 26.47 18.68 9.89
N ARG A 88 26.46 17.81 8.85
CA ARG A 88 26.40 16.35 9.01
C ARG A 88 27.59 15.77 9.78
N CYS A 89 28.77 16.40 9.65
CA CYS A 89 30.03 15.93 10.24
C CYS A 89 30.46 16.75 11.46
N HIS A 90 30.20 18.05 11.48
CA HIS A 90 30.66 18.95 12.53
C HIS A 90 29.74 20.17 12.56
N ASP A 91 29.72 20.93 13.66
CA ASP A 91 28.97 22.19 13.69
C ASP A 91 29.37 23.08 12.51
N HIS A 92 28.38 23.66 11.84
CA HIS A 92 28.62 24.44 10.63
C HIS A 92 29.64 25.56 10.90
N LYS A 93 30.59 25.74 9.98
CA LYS A 93 31.81 26.53 10.23
C LYS A 93 31.53 28.00 10.58
N LEU A 94 30.48 28.59 10.01
CA LEU A 94 30.24 30.05 10.05
C LEU A 94 28.82 30.42 10.45
N ASP A 95 27.83 29.71 9.90
CA ASP A 95 26.43 29.80 10.33
C ASP A 95 26.18 29.01 11.62
N ALA A 96 25.25 29.50 12.44
CA ALA A 96 24.92 28.92 13.74
C ALA A 96 24.03 27.67 13.60
N VAL A 97 24.50 26.68 12.85
CA VAL A 97 23.81 25.39 12.67
C VAL A 97 24.68 24.32 13.30
N SER A 98 24.22 23.75 14.41
CA SER A 98 24.93 22.67 15.08
C SER A 98 24.79 21.36 14.30
N GLN A 99 25.67 20.41 14.60
CA GLN A 99 25.50 19.04 14.10
C GLN A 99 24.19 18.44 14.60
N ALA A 100 23.76 18.75 15.83
CA ALA A 100 22.48 18.31 16.36
C ALA A 100 21.29 18.81 15.51
N ASP A 101 21.32 20.06 15.04
CA ASP A 101 20.26 20.62 14.18
C ASP A 101 20.09 19.81 12.87
N TYR A 102 21.20 19.35 12.28
CA TYR A 102 21.17 18.48 11.10
C TYR A 102 20.47 17.14 11.42
N TYR A 103 20.84 16.49 12.53
CA TYR A 103 20.25 15.20 12.90
C TYR A 103 18.81 15.31 13.40
N ALA A 104 18.41 16.48 13.92
CA ALA A 104 17.03 16.80 14.24
C ALA A 104 16.15 16.80 12.99
N LEU A 105 16.62 17.40 11.88
CA LEU A 105 15.96 17.32 10.57
C LEU A 105 16.01 15.90 9.98
N ALA A 106 17.12 15.17 10.16
CA ALA A 106 17.26 13.79 9.70
C ALA A 106 16.16 12.88 10.26
N GLY A 107 15.84 13.02 11.54
CA GLY A 107 14.75 12.27 12.16
C GLY A 107 13.38 12.59 11.56
N VAL A 108 13.12 13.84 11.16
CA VAL A 108 11.88 14.24 10.47
C VAL A 108 11.78 13.53 9.11
N PHE A 109 12.85 13.51 8.32
CA PHE A 109 12.83 12.98 6.96
C PHE A 109 13.01 11.46 6.84
N MET A 110 13.47 10.78 7.90
CA MET A 110 13.52 9.30 7.95
C MET A 110 12.34 8.66 8.67
N THR A 111 11.56 9.44 9.40
CA THR A 111 10.36 8.91 10.05
C THR A 111 9.33 8.40 9.03
N PRO A 112 8.91 9.13 7.98
CA PRO A 112 7.91 8.61 7.06
C PRO A 112 8.37 7.33 6.36
N ARG A 113 7.45 6.39 6.19
CA ARG A 113 7.66 5.20 5.36
C ARG A 113 7.44 5.59 3.92
N TRP A 114 8.40 5.26 3.07
CA TRP A 114 8.23 5.37 1.63
C TRP A 114 7.31 4.26 1.09
N THR A 115 6.33 4.64 0.26
CA THR A 115 5.36 3.70 -0.31
C THR A 115 4.76 4.26 -1.60
N ALA A 116 4.02 3.45 -2.35
CA ALA A 116 3.17 3.96 -3.43
C ALA A 116 1.79 4.26 -2.86
N ARG A 117 1.12 5.31 -3.34
CA ARG A 117 -0.23 5.70 -2.90
C ARG A 117 -1.13 5.94 -4.13
N PRO A 118 -2.36 5.40 -4.14
CA PRO A 118 -3.39 5.81 -5.06
C PRO A 118 -3.66 7.33 -4.92
N ILE A 119 -3.73 8.01 -6.06
CA ILE A 119 -3.99 9.46 -6.17
C ILE A 119 -5.34 9.75 -6.81
N ASP A 120 -6.18 8.74 -7.05
CA ASP A 120 -7.56 8.98 -7.40
C ASP A 120 -8.23 9.83 -6.30
N ALA A 121 -9.13 10.72 -6.71
CA ALA A 121 -9.89 11.52 -5.77
C ALA A 121 -10.60 10.60 -4.75
N PRO A 122 -10.71 11.04 -3.48
CA PRO A 122 -11.57 10.36 -2.51
C PRO A 122 -12.94 10.10 -3.13
N ASP A 123 -13.50 8.92 -2.86
CA ASP A 123 -14.84 8.53 -3.30
C ASP A 123 -15.08 8.43 -4.82
N LYS A 124 -14.03 8.53 -5.67
CA LYS A 124 -14.14 8.43 -7.13
C LYS A 124 -15.00 7.26 -7.61
N TYR A 125 -14.92 6.12 -6.93
CA TYR A 125 -15.67 4.90 -7.24
C TYR A 125 -16.66 4.47 -6.15
N ALA A 126 -17.03 5.36 -5.22
CA ALA A 126 -17.88 5.00 -4.07
C ALA A 126 -19.26 4.45 -4.50
N ALA A 127 -19.86 5.04 -5.54
CA ALA A 127 -21.15 4.59 -6.07
C ALA A 127 -21.07 3.18 -6.67
N GLN A 128 -20.03 2.92 -7.48
CA GLN A 128 -19.78 1.62 -8.10
C GLN A 128 -19.53 0.56 -7.03
N VAL A 129 -18.70 0.87 -6.03
CA VAL A 129 -18.43 -0.04 -4.90
C VAL A 129 -19.73 -0.36 -4.14
N ALA A 130 -20.57 0.63 -3.87
CA ALA A 130 -21.86 0.41 -3.22
C ALA A 130 -22.78 -0.49 -4.05
N GLU A 131 -22.84 -0.28 -5.37
CA GLU A 131 -23.63 -1.11 -6.28
C GLU A 131 -23.10 -2.55 -6.37
N LEU A 132 -21.78 -2.75 -6.47
CA LEU A 132 -21.17 -4.09 -6.46
C LEU A 132 -21.49 -4.85 -5.18
N ARG A 133 -21.47 -4.18 -4.01
CA ARG A 133 -21.86 -4.80 -2.74
C ARG A 133 -23.32 -5.26 -2.75
N GLN A 134 -24.22 -4.42 -3.26
CA GLN A 134 -25.62 -4.78 -3.37
C GLN A 134 -25.82 -5.97 -4.32
N LEU A 135 -25.23 -5.91 -5.51
CA LEU A 135 -25.35 -6.98 -6.52
C LEU A 135 -24.79 -8.31 -6.01
N ARG A 136 -23.66 -8.30 -5.28
CA ARG A 136 -23.13 -9.52 -4.65
C ARG A 136 -24.12 -10.12 -3.65
N ASN A 137 -24.80 -9.30 -2.86
CA ASN A 137 -25.80 -9.76 -1.91
C ASN A 137 -27.04 -10.32 -2.64
N ASP A 138 -27.48 -9.69 -3.72
CA ASP A 138 -28.59 -10.17 -4.55
C ASP A 138 -28.24 -11.52 -5.22
N ILE A 139 -27.01 -11.65 -5.73
CA ILE A 139 -26.47 -12.90 -6.28
C ILE A 139 -26.47 -13.99 -5.21
N ARG A 140 -25.97 -13.69 -4.01
CA ARG A 140 -25.98 -14.64 -2.88
C ARG A 140 -27.40 -15.10 -2.58
N ALA A 141 -28.36 -14.18 -2.48
CA ALA A 141 -29.75 -14.50 -2.16
C ALA A 141 -30.40 -15.38 -3.23
N GLU A 142 -30.16 -15.10 -4.51
CA GLU A 142 -30.69 -15.92 -5.61
C GLU A 142 -30.05 -17.31 -5.64
N LEU A 143 -28.74 -17.42 -5.45
CA LEU A 143 -28.07 -18.73 -5.37
C LEU A 143 -28.55 -19.54 -4.18
N ALA A 144 -28.70 -18.92 -3.00
CA ALA A 144 -29.24 -19.57 -1.81
C ALA A 144 -30.67 -20.10 -2.06
N ARG A 145 -31.52 -19.32 -2.73
CA ARG A 145 -32.88 -19.73 -3.10
C ARG A 145 -32.85 -20.91 -4.06
N VAL A 146 -32.02 -20.87 -5.10
CA VAL A 146 -32.00 -21.95 -6.10
C VAL A 146 -31.38 -23.22 -5.53
N TRP A 147 -30.23 -23.15 -4.87
CA TRP A 147 -29.54 -24.35 -4.35
C TRP A 147 -30.33 -25.09 -3.27
N THR A 148 -31.21 -24.39 -2.54
CA THR A 148 -32.12 -25.01 -1.55
C THR A 148 -33.38 -25.60 -2.18
N SER A 149 -33.90 -24.99 -3.25
CA SER A 149 -35.13 -25.43 -3.94
C SER A 149 -34.91 -26.51 -5.01
N ASP A 150 -33.82 -26.40 -5.77
CA ASP A 150 -33.37 -27.37 -6.76
C ASP A 150 -31.99 -27.89 -6.35
N ARG A 151 -32.02 -29.04 -5.69
CA ARG A 151 -30.83 -29.68 -5.13
C ARG A 151 -30.04 -30.49 -6.15
N GLY A 152 -30.52 -30.63 -7.39
CA GLY A 152 -29.86 -31.43 -8.43
C GLY A 152 -29.44 -32.81 -7.93
N PRO A 153 -28.14 -33.18 -8.00
CA PRO A 153 -27.60 -34.42 -7.43
C PRO A 153 -27.88 -34.65 -5.93
N LEU A 154 -28.14 -33.59 -5.15
CA LEU A 154 -28.44 -33.67 -3.72
C LEU A 154 -29.94 -33.83 -3.42
N SER A 155 -30.78 -34.05 -4.45
CA SER A 155 -32.23 -34.23 -4.28
C SER A 155 -32.59 -35.54 -3.57
N SER A 156 -31.81 -36.61 -3.77
CA SER A 156 -31.99 -37.91 -3.12
C SER A 156 -30.66 -38.64 -2.97
N ALA A 157 -30.62 -39.67 -2.12
CA ALA A 157 -29.42 -40.52 -1.96
C ALA A 157 -29.05 -41.22 -3.28
N GLU A 158 -30.05 -41.70 -4.02
CA GLU A 158 -29.91 -42.35 -5.33
C GLU A 158 -29.33 -41.37 -6.36
N SER A 159 -29.80 -40.11 -6.39
CA SER A 159 -29.27 -39.10 -7.31
C SER A 159 -27.81 -38.74 -7.02
N LEU A 160 -27.41 -38.70 -5.73
CA LEU A 160 -26.02 -38.46 -5.35
C LEU A 160 -25.14 -39.66 -5.72
N HIS A 161 -25.65 -40.88 -5.52
CA HIS A 161 -24.97 -42.11 -5.92
C HIS A 161 -24.76 -42.17 -7.44
N ASP A 162 -25.80 -41.88 -8.23
CA ASP A 162 -25.71 -41.82 -9.69
C ASP A 162 -24.71 -40.76 -10.16
N TRP A 163 -24.69 -39.59 -9.50
CA TRP A 163 -23.69 -38.58 -9.77
C TRP A 163 -22.28 -39.09 -9.46
N ALA A 164 -22.08 -39.76 -8.33
CA ALA A 164 -20.78 -40.29 -7.94
C ALA A 164 -20.28 -41.35 -8.95
N ARG A 165 -21.16 -42.25 -9.41
CA ARG A 165 -20.85 -43.25 -10.43
C ARG A 165 -20.45 -42.61 -11.76
N LYS A 166 -21.19 -41.58 -12.20
CA LYS A 166 -20.88 -40.84 -13.44
C LYS A 166 -19.54 -40.10 -13.37
N ASN A 167 -19.12 -39.68 -12.18
CA ASN A 167 -17.87 -38.93 -11.96
C ASN A 167 -16.76 -39.78 -11.35
N ARG A 168 -16.85 -41.12 -11.42
CA ARG A 168 -15.92 -42.03 -10.76
C ARG A 168 -14.46 -41.79 -11.17
N GLU A 169 -14.18 -41.55 -12.44
CA GLU A 169 -12.81 -41.34 -12.93
C GLU A 169 -12.14 -40.13 -12.26
N GLU A 170 -12.87 -39.03 -12.10
CA GLU A 170 -12.36 -37.84 -11.41
C GLU A 170 -12.09 -38.13 -9.92
N LEU A 171 -13.00 -38.85 -9.27
CA LEU A 171 -12.90 -39.21 -7.85
C LEU A 171 -11.74 -40.18 -7.55
N GLN A 172 -11.28 -40.97 -8.52
CA GLN A 172 -10.14 -41.87 -8.34
C GLN A 172 -8.86 -41.13 -7.93
N THR A 173 -8.69 -39.90 -8.41
CA THR A 173 -7.52 -39.05 -8.16
C THR A 173 -7.57 -38.28 -6.84
N ALA A 174 -8.65 -38.43 -6.05
CA ALA A 174 -8.82 -37.72 -4.79
C ALA A 174 -7.70 -38.04 -3.79
N ALA A 175 -7.15 -36.99 -3.17
CA ALA A 175 -6.11 -37.10 -2.15
C ALA A 175 -6.63 -37.73 -0.84
N ALA A 176 -5.73 -38.01 0.10
CA ALA A 176 -6.08 -38.66 1.36
C ALA A 176 -7.03 -37.82 2.24
N GLU A 177 -6.91 -36.49 2.18
CA GLU A 177 -7.68 -35.49 2.93
C GLU A 177 -8.67 -34.75 2.01
N ASP A 178 -9.30 -35.50 1.09
CA ASP A 178 -10.31 -35.02 0.15
C ASP A 178 -11.59 -35.85 0.32
N LEU A 179 -12.75 -35.19 0.37
CA LEU A 179 -14.03 -35.89 0.49
C LEU A 179 -14.27 -36.89 -0.65
N GLY A 180 -13.71 -36.64 -1.83
CA GLY A 180 -13.76 -37.53 -2.98
C GLY A 180 -13.18 -38.91 -2.70
N ARG A 181 -12.26 -39.05 -1.73
CA ARG A 181 -11.77 -40.35 -1.25
C ARG A 181 -12.92 -41.17 -0.67
N LEU A 182 -13.80 -40.58 0.13
CA LEU A 182 -14.94 -41.32 0.69
C LEU A 182 -15.85 -41.86 -0.43
N PHE A 183 -16.19 -41.03 -1.41
CA PHE A 183 -16.98 -41.47 -2.57
C PHE A 183 -16.29 -42.61 -3.33
N ARG A 184 -14.98 -42.51 -3.57
CA ARG A 184 -14.19 -43.54 -4.25
C ARG A 184 -14.23 -44.87 -3.48
N GLU A 185 -13.94 -44.84 -2.19
CA GLU A 185 -13.85 -46.06 -1.38
C GLU A 185 -15.22 -46.74 -1.22
N LEU A 186 -16.30 -45.96 -1.04
CA LEU A 186 -17.68 -46.49 -1.01
C LEU A 186 -18.06 -47.18 -2.32
N LEU A 187 -17.82 -46.50 -3.45
CA LEU A 187 -18.10 -47.07 -4.79
C LEU A 187 -17.27 -48.31 -5.10
N THR A 188 -16.09 -48.46 -4.50
CA THR A 188 -15.21 -49.62 -4.72
C THR A 188 -15.66 -50.81 -3.86
N ALA A 189 -16.04 -50.55 -2.61
CA ALA A 189 -16.57 -51.57 -1.71
C ALA A 189 -17.88 -52.18 -2.27
N GLU A 190 -18.77 -51.35 -2.82
CA GLU A 190 -20.02 -51.82 -3.45
C GLU A 190 -19.82 -52.81 -4.61
N GLU A 191 -18.69 -52.75 -5.32
CA GLU A 191 -18.43 -53.64 -6.46
C GLU A 191 -17.93 -55.02 -6.06
N SER A 192 -17.38 -55.13 -4.85
CA SER A 192 -16.56 -56.28 -4.47
C SER A 192 -17.10 -57.06 -3.26
N THR A 193 -18.12 -56.55 -2.54
CA THR A 193 -18.39 -56.99 -1.15
C THR A 193 -19.85 -56.81 -0.67
N THR A 194 -20.11 -57.06 0.63
CA THR A 194 -21.42 -56.97 1.30
C THR A 194 -21.65 -55.60 1.96
N ASP A 195 -22.89 -55.30 2.39
CA ASP A 195 -23.20 -54.06 3.14
C ASP A 195 -22.26 -53.84 4.35
N ALA A 196 -21.86 -54.92 5.03
CA ALA A 196 -20.96 -54.86 6.18
C ALA A 196 -19.58 -54.30 5.83
N ASP A 197 -19.10 -54.56 4.62
CA ASP A 197 -17.79 -54.13 4.15
C ASP A 197 -17.80 -52.63 3.78
N VAL A 198 -18.89 -52.16 3.17
CA VAL A 198 -19.10 -50.72 2.88
C VAL A 198 -19.16 -49.92 4.20
N VAL A 199 -19.88 -50.43 5.19
CA VAL A 199 -19.96 -49.82 6.53
C VAL A 199 -18.59 -49.84 7.24
N ALA A 200 -17.80 -50.90 7.07
CA ALA A 200 -16.45 -50.98 7.60
C ALA A 200 -15.51 -49.92 7.00
N VAL A 201 -15.60 -49.69 5.68
CA VAL A 201 -14.86 -48.62 4.98
C VAL A 201 -15.24 -47.23 5.52
N TRP A 202 -16.54 -46.95 5.68
CA TRP A 202 -17.00 -45.70 6.28
C TRP A 202 -16.38 -45.49 7.67
N LYS A 203 -16.48 -46.51 8.52
CA LYS A 203 -15.96 -46.47 9.89
C LYS A 203 -14.46 -46.21 9.91
N GLN A 204 -13.70 -46.90 9.06
CA GLN A 204 -12.25 -46.73 8.97
C GLN A 204 -11.86 -45.28 8.65
N LEU A 205 -12.50 -44.66 7.65
CA LEU A 205 -12.22 -43.28 7.26
C LEU A 205 -12.69 -42.28 8.33
N ALA A 206 -13.85 -42.52 8.93
CA ALA A 206 -14.39 -41.74 10.02
C ALA A 206 -13.44 -41.71 11.23
N ASP A 207 -12.93 -42.86 11.65
CA ASP A 207 -11.97 -42.99 12.76
C ASP A 207 -10.62 -42.33 12.39
N GLU A 208 -10.14 -42.49 11.16
CA GLU A 208 -8.91 -41.85 10.65
C GLU A 208 -9.01 -40.31 10.74
N TRP A 209 -10.07 -39.73 10.17
CA TRP A 209 -10.24 -38.28 10.17
C TRP A 209 -10.56 -37.70 11.54
N ARG A 210 -11.28 -38.42 12.40
CA ARG A 210 -11.49 -38.01 13.79
C ARG A 210 -10.16 -37.96 14.56
N GLY A 211 -9.32 -39.00 14.42
CA GLY A 211 -8.00 -39.02 15.05
C GLY A 211 -7.07 -37.90 14.56
N LEU A 212 -7.09 -37.60 13.25
CA LEU A 212 -6.37 -36.46 12.69
C LEU A 212 -6.89 -35.12 13.22
N HIS A 213 -8.22 -34.94 13.26
CA HIS A 213 -8.87 -33.74 13.79
C HIS A 213 -8.45 -33.47 15.24
N GLU A 214 -8.62 -34.45 16.14
CA GLU A 214 -8.27 -34.33 17.56
C GLU A 214 -6.77 -34.02 17.75
N SER A 215 -5.90 -34.72 17.02
CA SER A 215 -4.45 -34.52 17.09
C SER A 215 -4.04 -33.12 16.63
N ARG A 216 -4.61 -32.63 15.51
CA ARG A 216 -4.32 -31.30 14.95
C ARG A 216 -4.91 -30.19 15.80
N GLN A 217 -6.10 -30.37 16.35
CA GLN A 217 -6.72 -29.42 17.27
C GLN A 217 -5.83 -29.23 18.51
N LYS A 218 -5.39 -30.33 19.13
CA LYS A 218 -4.45 -30.30 20.25
C LYS A 218 -3.11 -29.64 19.87
N GLY A 219 -2.58 -29.96 18.70
CA GLY A 219 -1.36 -29.32 18.17
C GLY A 219 -1.52 -27.81 17.93
N ASN A 220 -2.73 -27.37 17.61
CA ASN A 220 -3.05 -25.98 17.33
C ASN A 220 -3.26 -25.12 18.60
N GLU A 221 -3.47 -25.70 19.79
CA GLU A 221 -3.68 -24.98 21.06
C GLU A 221 -2.55 -24.00 21.41
N ARG A 222 -1.34 -24.23 20.88
CA ARG A 222 -0.18 -23.34 21.09
C ARG A 222 -0.23 -22.04 20.29
N PHE A 223 -1.11 -21.92 19.29
CA PHE A 223 -1.26 -20.73 18.46
C PHE A 223 -2.40 -19.86 18.98
N ARG A 224 -2.07 -18.61 19.31
CA ARG A 224 -3.06 -17.64 19.79
C ARG A 224 -3.60 -16.85 18.61
N THR A 225 -4.90 -16.89 18.39
CA THR A 225 -5.54 -16.07 17.36
C THR A 225 -5.44 -14.59 17.73
N LEU A 226 -4.78 -13.79 16.88
CA LEU A 226 -4.67 -12.34 17.06
C LEU A 226 -5.81 -11.59 16.40
N ILE A 227 -6.31 -12.12 15.28
CA ILE A 227 -7.41 -11.51 14.55
C ILE A 227 -8.49 -12.55 14.36
N ASN A 228 -9.64 -12.31 14.97
CA ASN A 228 -10.85 -13.08 14.71
C ASN A 228 -11.44 -12.59 13.39
N THR A 229 -11.38 -13.42 12.35
CA THR A 229 -11.86 -13.04 11.03
C THR A 229 -13.39 -12.89 10.96
N ASN A 230 -14.14 -13.37 11.96
CA ASN A 230 -15.57 -13.11 12.09
C ASN A 230 -15.88 -11.75 12.76
N GLN A 231 -14.90 -11.14 13.43
CA GLN A 231 -15.00 -9.80 14.03
C GLN A 231 -13.72 -9.01 13.72
N PRO A 232 -13.56 -8.62 12.46
CA PRO A 232 -12.28 -8.22 11.90
C PRO A 232 -11.88 -6.82 12.36
N ALA A 233 -11.28 -6.73 13.56
CA ALA A 233 -10.57 -5.56 14.03
C ALA A 233 -9.06 -5.81 13.89
N LEU A 234 -8.34 -4.83 13.34
CA LEU A 234 -6.88 -4.89 13.30
C LEU A 234 -6.30 -4.67 14.70
N PRO A 235 -5.28 -5.44 15.12
CA PRO A 235 -4.61 -5.22 16.39
C PRO A 235 -3.91 -3.85 16.43
N ALA A 236 -3.61 -3.37 17.64
CA ALA A 236 -2.86 -2.13 17.80
C ALA A 236 -1.52 -2.16 17.04
N GLY A 237 -1.21 -1.07 16.33
CA GLY A 237 0.02 -0.92 15.53
C GLY A 237 -0.04 -1.51 14.12
N TRP A 238 -1.10 -2.25 13.77
CA TRP A 238 -1.35 -2.69 12.40
C TRP A 238 -2.06 -1.59 11.61
N VAL A 239 -1.74 -1.48 10.33
CA VAL A 239 -2.34 -0.46 9.45
C VAL A 239 -2.81 -1.12 8.16
N ALA A 240 -4.07 -0.90 7.81
CA ALA A 240 -4.61 -1.24 6.50
C ALA A 240 -4.80 0.02 5.66
N ASP A 241 -4.71 -0.14 4.34
CA ASP A 241 -4.78 0.95 3.38
C ASP A 241 -5.40 0.49 2.05
N GLY A 242 -6.06 1.42 1.37
CA GLY A 242 -6.72 1.21 0.08
C GLY A 242 -8.13 0.62 0.17
N ALA A 243 -8.95 0.93 -0.85
CA ALA A 243 -10.36 0.54 -0.94
C ALA A 243 -10.58 -0.99 -0.91
N GLY A 244 -9.60 -1.76 -1.38
CA GLY A 244 -9.63 -3.22 -1.33
C GLY A 244 -9.55 -3.74 0.11
N MET A 245 -8.87 -3.04 1.02
CA MET A 245 -8.88 -3.41 2.45
C MET A 245 -10.13 -2.89 3.15
N GLU A 246 -10.58 -1.69 2.81
CA GLU A 246 -11.77 -1.06 3.40
C GLU A 246 -13.05 -1.86 3.14
N HIS A 247 -13.23 -2.34 1.91
CA HIS A 247 -14.44 -3.07 1.49
C HIS A 247 -14.21 -4.57 1.32
N GLY A 248 -12.98 -5.04 1.49
CA GLY A 248 -12.60 -6.43 1.31
C GLY A 248 -12.84 -7.32 2.51
N CYS A 249 -13.25 -6.75 3.64
CA CYS A 249 -13.53 -7.55 4.82
C CYS A 249 -14.92 -8.20 4.73
N VAL A 250 -14.97 -9.52 4.69
CA VAL A 250 -16.19 -10.29 4.42
C VAL A 250 -16.37 -11.44 5.41
N THR A 251 -17.61 -11.87 5.56
CA THR A 251 -17.98 -13.05 6.35
C THR A 251 -17.77 -14.33 5.56
N ALA A 252 -17.61 -15.45 6.27
CA ALA A 252 -17.53 -16.78 5.68
C ALA A 252 -18.70 -17.05 4.73
N GLY A 253 -18.43 -17.68 3.59
CA GLY A 253 -19.44 -18.00 2.58
C GLY A 253 -19.77 -16.85 1.63
N THR A 254 -19.05 -15.73 1.68
CA THR A 254 -19.33 -14.61 0.76
C THR A 254 -18.97 -14.99 -0.68
N PRO A 255 -19.88 -14.85 -1.66
CA PRO A 255 -19.56 -15.21 -3.05
C PRO A 255 -18.49 -14.30 -3.66
N LEU A 256 -17.45 -14.90 -4.24
CA LEU A 256 -16.55 -14.23 -5.17
C LEU A 256 -17.13 -14.36 -6.59
N VAL A 257 -17.71 -13.28 -7.08
CA VAL A 257 -18.33 -13.24 -8.42
C VAL A 257 -17.27 -13.44 -9.50
N SER A 258 -17.50 -14.37 -10.42
CA SER A 258 -16.62 -14.56 -11.57
C SER A 258 -16.79 -13.42 -12.55
N LEU A 259 -15.69 -12.76 -12.92
CA LEU A 259 -15.71 -11.61 -13.83
C LEU A 259 -15.77 -12.02 -15.32
N GLN A 260 -15.60 -13.31 -15.63
CA GLN A 260 -15.56 -13.82 -17.01
C GLN A 260 -16.18 -15.23 -17.11
N GLY A 261 -16.51 -15.63 -18.33
CA GLY A 261 -17.02 -16.97 -18.64
C GLY A 261 -18.42 -17.27 -18.10
N GLU A 262 -18.79 -18.55 -18.20
CA GLU A 262 -20.12 -19.07 -17.86
C GLU A 262 -20.32 -19.31 -16.36
N THR A 263 -19.23 -19.54 -15.61
CA THR A 263 -19.27 -19.70 -14.15
C THR A 263 -19.75 -18.39 -13.50
N LEU A 264 -20.69 -18.49 -12.56
CA LEU A 264 -21.26 -17.33 -11.87
C LEU A 264 -20.40 -16.88 -10.68
N VAL A 265 -20.03 -17.84 -9.82
CA VAL A 265 -19.19 -17.61 -8.63
C VAL A 265 -17.99 -18.53 -8.70
N SER A 266 -16.78 -17.98 -8.58
CA SER A 266 -15.54 -18.78 -8.66
C SER A 266 -15.27 -19.56 -7.38
N GLU A 267 -15.60 -18.97 -6.23
CA GLU A 267 -15.45 -19.56 -4.90
C GLU A 267 -16.34 -18.81 -3.90
N LEU A 268 -16.61 -19.45 -2.76
CA LEU A 268 -17.10 -18.80 -1.55
C LEU A 268 -15.91 -18.48 -0.66
N LEU A 269 -15.79 -17.23 -0.26
CA LEU A 269 -14.65 -16.75 0.54
C LEU A 269 -14.79 -17.18 2.00
N ASP A 270 -13.68 -17.55 2.61
CA ASP A 270 -13.56 -17.64 4.07
C ASP A 270 -13.82 -16.26 4.71
N ALA A 271 -14.08 -16.25 6.01
CA ALA A 271 -14.09 -14.99 6.75
C ALA A 271 -12.68 -14.38 6.74
N GLY A 272 -12.57 -13.07 6.47
CA GLY A 272 -11.27 -12.40 6.44
C GLY A 272 -11.25 -11.16 5.55
N TRP A 273 -10.04 -10.65 5.28
CA TRP A 273 -9.82 -9.57 4.33
C TRP A 273 -9.42 -10.13 2.98
N HIS A 274 -10.21 -9.84 1.96
CA HIS A 274 -9.95 -10.21 0.57
C HIS A 274 -9.99 -8.94 -0.26
N THR A 275 -8.82 -8.45 -0.69
CA THR A 275 -8.75 -7.23 -1.52
C THR A 275 -9.55 -7.33 -2.82
N ARG A 276 -9.74 -8.56 -3.33
CA ARG A 276 -10.58 -8.89 -4.49
C ARG A 276 -12.05 -9.16 -4.20
N ALA A 277 -12.54 -8.98 -2.97
CA ALA A 277 -13.92 -9.36 -2.60
C ALA A 277 -15.00 -8.68 -3.45
N LEU A 278 -14.68 -7.55 -4.07
CA LEU A 278 -15.54 -6.85 -5.02
C LEU A 278 -14.89 -6.73 -6.40
N SER A 279 -13.63 -6.26 -6.46
CA SER A 279 -12.88 -6.18 -7.70
C SER A 279 -11.39 -6.33 -7.41
N PRO A 280 -10.64 -7.07 -8.24
CA PRO A 280 -9.18 -7.13 -8.14
C PRO A 280 -8.49 -5.80 -8.50
N LYS A 281 -9.23 -4.80 -9.00
CA LYS A 281 -8.71 -3.46 -9.32
C LYS A 281 -8.67 -2.55 -8.08
N LEU A 282 -9.29 -2.94 -6.97
CA LEU A 282 -9.27 -2.16 -5.74
C LEU A 282 -7.94 -2.38 -5.00
N PRO A 283 -7.14 -1.32 -4.77
CA PRO A 283 -5.84 -1.47 -4.16
C PRO A 283 -5.98 -1.79 -2.67
N GLY A 284 -5.06 -2.60 -2.14
CA GLY A 284 -4.96 -2.90 -0.72
C GLY A 284 -3.53 -3.04 -0.22
N ALA A 285 -3.29 -2.65 1.04
CA ALA A 285 -2.07 -2.99 1.76
C ALA A 285 -2.35 -3.26 3.25
N LEU A 286 -1.61 -4.20 3.82
CA LEU A 286 -1.59 -4.53 5.23
C LEU A 286 -0.16 -4.39 5.75
N ARG A 287 0.02 -3.51 6.74
CA ARG A 287 1.32 -3.13 7.32
C ARG A 287 1.37 -3.62 8.75
N LEU A 288 2.37 -4.43 9.05
CA LEU A 288 2.57 -5.00 10.37
C LEU A 288 3.40 -4.05 11.25
N PRO A 289 3.22 -4.10 12.58
CA PRO A 289 4.15 -3.47 13.49
C PRO A 289 5.50 -4.20 13.45
N ALA A 290 6.53 -3.58 14.02
CA ALA A 290 7.84 -4.21 14.11
C ALA A 290 7.77 -5.47 15.02
N PRO A 291 8.55 -6.53 14.73
CA PRO A 291 8.46 -7.80 15.45
C PRO A 291 8.62 -7.70 16.97
N GLU A 292 9.35 -6.72 17.48
CA GLU A 292 9.50 -6.45 18.92
C GLU A 292 8.20 -6.02 19.62
N PHE A 293 7.16 -5.67 18.85
CA PHE A 293 5.82 -5.34 19.37
C PHE A 293 4.82 -6.46 19.20
N PHE A 294 5.25 -7.62 18.69
CA PHE A 294 4.37 -8.77 18.62
C PHE A 294 4.06 -9.29 20.03
N PRO A 295 2.83 -9.78 20.29
CA PRO A 295 2.48 -10.36 21.58
C PRO A 295 3.32 -11.59 21.96
N GLN A 296 3.85 -12.30 20.96
CA GLN A 296 4.76 -13.44 21.07
C GLN A 296 5.86 -13.30 20.00
N SER A 297 6.95 -14.06 20.12
CA SER A 297 8.12 -13.89 19.23
C SER A 297 7.85 -14.09 17.73
N HIS A 298 6.75 -14.77 17.37
CA HIS A 298 6.34 -15.05 16.00
C HIS A 298 4.89 -14.60 15.74
N VAL A 299 4.63 -14.09 14.55
CA VAL A 299 3.29 -13.88 13.99
C VAL A 299 3.21 -14.60 12.65
N SER A 300 2.13 -15.34 12.40
CA SER A 300 1.86 -15.95 11.09
C SER A 300 0.53 -15.47 10.53
N LEU A 301 0.49 -15.23 9.23
CA LEU A 301 -0.72 -14.86 8.47
C LEU A 301 -1.05 -15.99 7.48
N LYS A 302 -2.30 -16.43 7.42
CA LYS A 302 -2.78 -17.33 6.38
C LYS A 302 -3.11 -16.49 5.15
N LEU A 303 -2.28 -16.60 4.12
CA LEU A 303 -2.29 -15.73 2.95
C LEU A 303 -2.54 -16.50 1.66
N ALA A 304 -3.28 -15.89 0.76
CA ALA A 304 -3.32 -16.23 -0.66
C ALA A 304 -3.20 -14.94 -1.48
N GLY A 305 -2.75 -15.02 -2.72
CA GLY A 305 -2.66 -13.85 -3.57
C GLY A 305 -2.39 -14.22 -5.02
N ALA A 306 -2.54 -13.24 -5.90
CA ALA A 306 -2.15 -13.35 -7.30
C ALA A 306 -0.96 -12.46 -7.64
N GLU A 307 -0.52 -12.54 -8.90
CA GLU A 307 0.64 -11.83 -9.43
C GLU A 307 0.67 -10.35 -9.02
N TRP A 308 1.86 -9.82 -8.74
CA TRP A 308 2.11 -8.42 -8.31
C TRP A 308 1.56 -7.98 -6.96
N ALA A 309 0.66 -8.75 -6.35
CA ALA A 309 0.51 -8.67 -4.90
C ALA A 309 1.66 -9.43 -4.25
N GLY A 310 2.17 -8.89 -3.15
CA GLY A 310 3.35 -9.46 -2.55
C GLY A 310 3.68 -8.92 -1.19
N ARG A 311 4.70 -9.53 -0.60
CA ARG A 311 5.29 -9.14 0.67
C ARG A 311 6.60 -8.40 0.44
N ARG A 312 6.84 -7.37 1.25
CA ARG A 312 8.11 -6.65 1.33
C ARG A 312 8.52 -6.44 2.77
N ASP A 313 9.82 -6.38 2.99
CA ASP A 313 10.40 -6.04 4.27
C ASP A 313 11.06 -4.66 4.14
N ILE A 314 10.93 -3.80 5.15
CA ILE A 314 11.27 -2.38 5.06
C ILE A 314 12.22 -2.04 6.23
N PRO A 315 13.54 -2.03 6.00
CA PRO A 315 14.54 -1.61 6.96
C PRO A 315 14.39 -0.13 7.28
N GLN A 316 14.24 0.22 8.56
CA GLN A 316 14.27 1.61 9.05
C GLN A 316 13.38 2.62 8.26
N ASN A 317 12.21 2.20 7.76
CA ASN A 317 11.33 3.01 6.90
C ASN A 317 11.96 3.53 5.59
N ALA A 318 13.09 2.97 5.21
CA ALA A 318 13.86 3.46 4.08
C ALA A 318 13.28 3.06 2.73
N PHE A 319 13.91 3.60 1.70
CA PHE A 319 13.62 3.36 0.30
C PHE A 319 14.16 1.99 -0.10
N LEU A 320 13.31 1.17 -0.71
CA LEU A 320 13.58 -0.15 -1.31
C LEU A 320 14.23 -1.20 -0.39
N THR A 321 13.66 -2.39 -0.42
CA THR A 321 14.46 -3.62 -0.44
C THR A 321 14.27 -4.27 -1.78
N GLU A 322 15.36 -4.52 -2.50
CA GLU A 322 15.32 -5.44 -3.62
C GLU A 322 15.08 -6.87 -3.09
N GLY A 323 14.15 -7.59 -3.72
CA GLY A 323 13.64 -8.88 -3.26
C GLY A 323 12.16 -8.90 -2.81
N PRO A 324 11.22 -8.17 -3.46
CA PRO A 324 9.81 -8.36 -3.17
C PRO A 324 9.43 -9.82 -3.45
N PHE A 325 8.71 -10.43 -2.51
CA PHE A 325 8.12 -11.75 -2.71
C PHE A 325 6.74 -11.55 -3.33
N PHE A 326 6.55 -11.98 -4.57
CA PHE A 326 5.24 -11.98 -5.22
C PHE A 326 4.53 -13.32 -5.04
N PHE A 327 3.22 -13.26 -4.80
CA PHE A 327 2.42 -14.47 -4.63
C PHE A 327 2.31 -15.26 -5.93
N ASP A 328 2.12 -16.58 -5.77
CA ASP A 328 1.77 -17.49 -6.85
C ASP A 328 0.24 -17.55 -6.98
N PRO A 329 -0.34 -17.16 -8.13
CA PRO A 329 -1.79 -17.22 -8.33
C PRO A 329 -2.35 -18.65 -8.28
N SER A 330 -1.52 -19.68 -8.49
CA SER A 330 -1.91 -21.09 -8.45
C SER A 330 -1.78 -21.72 -7.06
N ALA A 331 -1.13 -21.04 -6.10
CA ALA A 331 -0.91 -21.58 -4.77
C ALA A 331 -2.16 -21.48 -3.89
N ALA A 332 -2.46 -22.56 -3.17
CA ALA A 332 -3.47 -22.55 -2.12
C ALA A 332 -3.06 -21.61 -0.96
N PRO A 333 -4.04 -21.12 -0.17
CA PRO A 333 -3.74 -20.29 1.00
C PRO A 333 -2.75 -20.98 1.95
N ALA A 334 -1.66 -20.29 2.29
CA ALA A 334 -0.57 -20.83 3.10
C ALA A 334 -0.23 -19.91 4.27
N TRP A 335 0.22 -20.52 5.38
CA TRP A 335 0.73 -19.77 6.52
C TRP A 335 2.11 -19.19 6.22
N MET A 336 2.23 -17.88 6.38
CA MET A 336 3.48 -17.16 6.24
C MET A 336 3.87 -16.52 7.57
N SER A 337 5.03 -16.89 8.09
CA SER A 337 5.57 -16.34 9.33
C SER A 337 6.34 -15.04 9.11
N VAL A 338 6.14 -14.11 10.05
CA VAL A 338 6.87 -12.87 10.22
C VAL A 338 7.55 -12.94 11.57
N VAL A 339 8.87 -12.83 11.54
CA VAL A 339 9.76 -12.99 12.70
C VAL A 339 10.80 -11.89 12.69
N ALA A 340 11.38 -11.62 13.85
CA ALA A 340 12.53 -10.72 13.96
C ALA A 340 13.66 -11.19 13.03
N ARG A 341 14.25 -10.24 12.30
CA ARG A 341 15.42 -10.49 11.45
C ARG A 341 16.69 -9.99 12.14
N PRO A 342 17.86 -10.61 11.87
CA PRO A 342 19.13 -10.04 12.24
C PRO A 342 19.24 -8.61 11.69
N LEU A 343 19.69 -7.71 12.55
CA LEU A 343 19.88 -6.30 12.25
C LEU A 343 21.37 -6.04 12.04
N SER A 344 21.71 -5.23 11.04
CA SER A 344 23.07 -4.88 10.65
C SER A 344 23.12 -3.45 10.12
N ASN A 345 24.32 -2.88 9.99
CA ASN A 345 24.54 -1.64 9.25
C ASN A 345 23.71 -0.44 9.75
N GLY A 346 23.60 -0.28 11.07
CA GLY A 346 22.85 0.82 11.69
C GLY A 346 21.32 0.70 11.59
N VAL A 347 20.80 -0.36 10.97
CA VAL A 347 19.37 -0.64 10.94
C VAL A 347 18.93 -1.12 12.32
N THR A 348 17.90 -0.50 12.88
CA THR A 348 17.38 -0.85 14.22
C THR A 348 16.05 -1.59 14.18
N ARG A 349 15.40 -1.64 13.01
CA ARG A 349 14.11 -2.32 12.83
C ARG A 349 13.88 -2.70 11.37
N VAL A 350 13.12 -3.77 11.16
CA VAL A 350 12.61 -4.18 9.85
C VAL A 350 11.10 -4.40 9.97
N LEU A 351 10.33 -3.70 9.16
CA LEU A 351 8.87 -3.82 9.11
C LEU A 351 8.46 -4.73 7.97
N THR A 352 7.29 -5.37 8.06
CA THR A 352 6.75 -6.17 6.96
C THR A 352 5.46 -5.54 6.44
N GLU A 353 5.32 -5.53 5.12
CA GLU A 353 4.16 -5.03 4.40
C GLU A 353 3.70 -6.06 3.37
N ILE A 354 2.39 -6.23 3.25
CA ILE A 354 1.74 -6.99 2.19
C ILE A 354 0.93 -5.99 1.38
N SER A 355 1.10 -5.95 0.06
CA SER A 355 0.49 -4.91 -0.77
C SER A 355 0.16 -5.43 -2.17
N THR A 356 -0.95 -4.96 -2.73
CA THR A 356 -1.22 -5.01 -4.17
C THR A 356 -0.30 -4.05 -4.94
N ALA A 357 -0.16 -4.23 -6.25
CA ALA A 357 0.72 -3.47 -7.14
C ALA A 357 0.65 -1.94 -6.95
N ALA A 358 -0.54 -1.36 -6.88
CA ALA A 358 -0.72 0.10 -6.80
C ALA A 358 -0.31 0.74 -5.45
N LEU A 359 -0.09 -0.09 -4.43
CA LEU A 359 0.44 0.33 -3.12
C LEU A 359 1.87 -0.21 -2.91
N ASN A 360 2.47 -0.80 -3.94
CA ASN A 360 3.81 -1.36 -3.92
C ASN A 360 4.78 -0.42 -4.64
N SER A 361 5.64 0.27 -3.89
CA SER A 361 6.66 1.16 -4.46
C SER A 361 7.77 0.46 -5.26
N ASN A 362 7.80 -0.88 -5.31
CA ASN A 362 8.67 -1.64 -6.22
C ASN A 362 7.93 -2.03 -7.52
N PHE A 363 6.73 -1.50 -7.78
CA PHE A 363 5.95 -1.81 -8.98
C PHE A 363 6.03 -0.68 -10.03
N PRO A 364 6.17 -0.99 -11.34
CA PRO A 364 6.43 -2.32 -11.88
C PRO A 364 7.83 -2.79 -11.45
N PRO A 365 8.00 -4.08 -11.14
CA PRO A 365 9.29 -4.56 -10.67
C PRO A 365 10.25 -4.73 -11.84
N ARG A 366 11.52 -4.88 -11.51
CA ARG A 366 12.55 -5.16 -12.50
C ARG A 366 12.26 -6.48 -13.20
N THR A 367 11.81 -6.38 -14.46
CA THR A 367 11.52 -7.53 -15.31
C THR A 367 12.80 -8.35 -15.53
N GLY A 368 12.68 -9.68 -15.67
CA GLY A 368 13.82 -10.59 -15.78
C GLY A 368 14.53 -10.96 -14.48
N VAL A 369 14.23 -10.28 -13.37
CA VAL A 369 14.80 -10.57 -12.03
C VAL A 369 13.71 -10.93 -11.03
N ALA A 370 12.57 -10.24 -11.10
CA ALA A 370 11.44 -10.50 -10.22
C ALA A 370 10.92 -11.94 -10.35
N ARG A 371 10.48 -12.53 -9.24
CA ARG A 371 9.90 -13.88 -9.20
C ARG A 371 8.50 -13.87 -8.62
N ALA A 372 7.57 -14.56 -9.28
CA ALA A 372 6.25 -14.90 -8.75
C ALA A 372 6.17 -16.43 -8.61
N GLY A 373 5.83 -16.93 -7.41
CA GLY A 373 5.78 -18.38 -7.15
C GLY A 373 7.08 -19.14 -7.41
N GLY A 374 8.23 -18.45 -7.40
CA GLY A 374 9.53 -19.05 -7.72
C GLY A 374 9.93 -18.98 -9.20
N THR A 375 9.02 -18.59 -10.09
CA THR A 375 9.28 -18.42 -11.53
C THR A 375 9.74 -17.00 -11.82
N THR A 376 10.86 -16.85 -12.54
CA THR A 376 11.35 -15.55 -13.01
C THR A 376 10.42 -14.98 -14.07
N LEU A 377 10.03 -13.73 -13.89
CA LEU A 377 9.11 -13.03 -14.77
C LEU A 377 9.80 -12.61 -16.08
N PRO A 378 9.14 -12.75 -17.24
CA PRO A 378 9.70 -12.35 -18.52
C PRO A 378 10.09 -10.86 -18.56
N ASN A 379 11.10 -10.51 -19.36
CA ASN A 379 11.51 -9.10 -19.54
C ASN A 379 10.40 -8.21 -20.12
N THR A 380 9.43 -8.81 -20.81
CA THR A 380 8.31 -8.14 -21.48
C THR A 380 7.05 -8.06 -20.62
N ASP A 381 7.10 -8.57 -19.38
CA ASP A 381 5.95 -8.58 -18.49
C ASP A 381 5.93 -7.31 -17.65
N GLU A 382 5.31 -6.25 -18.21
CA GLU A 382 5.17 -4.96 -17.53
C GLU A 382 4.13 -5.00 -16.40
N GLY A 383 3.33 -6.05 -16.33
CA GLY A 383 2.46 -6.36 -15.19
C GLY A 383 1.21 -5.50 -15.01
N PHE A 384 1.05 -4.42 -15.77
CA PHE A 384 -0.05 -3.46 -15.58
C PHE A 384 -1.45 -4.04 -15.84
N ASP A 385 -1.58 -5.06 -16.69
CA ASP A 385 -2.86 -5.69 -17.04
C ASP A 385 -3.19 -6.94 -16.20
N LYS A 386 -2.33 -7.28 -15.22
CA LYS A 386 -2.44 -8.53 -14.45
C LYS A 386 -3.20 -8.33 -13.13
N LEU A 387 -3.82 -9.42 -12.66
CA LEU A 387 -4.56 -9.45 -11.40
C LEU A 387 -3.63 -9.24 -10.21
N SER A 388 -3.87 -8.22 -9.39
CA SER A 388 -3.12 -7.98 -8.16
C SER A 388 -4.02 -7.94 -6.94
N TRP A 389 -4.05 -9.05 -6.18
CA TRP A 389 -4.85 -9.16 -4.97
C TRP A 389 -4.16 -10.06 -3.94
N PHE A 390 -4.49 -9.87 -2.67
CA PHE A 390 -4.20 -10.80 -1.59
C PHE A 390 -5.42 -10.99 -0.68
N SER A 391 -5.40 -12.11 0.05
CA SER A 391 -6.38 -12.50 1.07
C SER A 391 -5.68 -12.81 2.39
N VAL A 392 -6.28 -12.45 3.51
CA VAL A 392 -5.84 -12.74 4.88
C VAL A 392 -6.99 -13.39 5.62
N THR A 393 -6.90 -14.71 5.85
CA THR A 393 -7.98 -15.52 6.44
C THR A 393 -7.67 -16.03 7.84
N GLY A 394 -6.50 -15.68 8.38
CA GLY A 394 -6.13 -15.98 9.75
C GLY A 394 -4.85 -15.29 10.15
N VAL A 395 -4.77 -14.85 11.40
CA VAL A 395 -3.55 -14.27 11.98
C VAL A 395 -3.36 -14.84 13.37
N VAL A 396 -2.20 -15.46 13.61
CA VAL A 396 -1.86 -16.08 14.89
C VAL A 396 -0.52 -15.57 15.40
N SER A 397 -0.36 -15.54 16.72
CA SER A 397 0.93 -15.41 17.39
C SER A 397 1.29 -16.70 18.12
N TYR A 398 2.57 -16.97 18.30
CA TYR A 398 3.06 -18.18 18.95
C TYR A 398 4.53 -18.06 19.33
N GLU A 399 5.00 -19.05 20.10
CA GLU A 399 6.42 -19.26 20.39
C GLU A 399 6.96 -20.48 19.61
N GLY A 400 8.23 -20.41 19.20
CA GLY A 400 8.92 -21.47 18.47
C GLY A 400 8.55 -21.54 16.97
N GLY A 401 8.78 -22.69 16.34
CA GLY A 401 8.58 -22.89 14.89
C GLY A 401 7.27 -23.61 14.52
N GLY A 402 6.91 -23.56 13.24
CA GLY A 402 5.76 -24.25 12.64
C GLY A 402 4.56 -23.34 12.31
N ALA A 403 3.49 -23.94 11.83
CA ALA A 403 2.24 -23.27 11.46
C ALA A 403 1.03 -24.07 11.97
N PRO A 404 -0.15 -23.44 12.14
CA PRO A 404 -1.38 -24.16 12.43
C PRO A 404 -1.69 -25.20 11.35
N ALA A 405 -1.99 -26.43 11.78
CA ALA A 405 -2.42 -27.50 10.89
C ALA A 405 -3.90 -27.32 10.52
N ASP A 406 -4.30 -27.78 9.33
CA ASP A 406 -5.71 -27.83 8.92
C ASP A 406 -6.46 -28.88 9.74
N THR A 407 -7.42 -28.48 10.56
CA THR A 407 -8.14 -29.37 11.48
C THR A 407 -9.13 -30.30 10.77
N LEU A 408 -9.35 -30.15 9.45
CA LEU A 408 -10.28 -30.98 8.68
C LEU A 408 -11.73 -30.92 9.21
N ASP A 409 -12.15 -29.72 9.63
CA ASP A 409 -13.48 -29.50 10.20
C ASP A 409 -14.61 -29.90 9.25
N GLU A 410 -14.37 -29.87 7.92
CA GLU A 410 -15.33 -30.28 6.90
C GLU A 410 -15.77 -31.76 7.01
N PHE A 411 -14.97 -32.61 7.63
CA PHE A 411 -15.29 -34.03 7.83
C PHE A 411 -16.03 -34.30 9.14
N ALA A 412 -16.16 -33.32 10.03
CA ALA A 412 -16.65 -33.54 11.39
C ALA A 412 -18.03 -34.21 11.45
N SER A 413 -18.93 -33.74 10.60
CA SER A 413 -20.30 -34.26 10.51
C SER A 413 -20.42 -35.69 9.94
N LEU A 414 -19.36 -36.21 9.29
CA LEU A 414 -19.37 -37.55 8.70
C LEU A 414 -19.20 -38.63 9.77
N TYR A 415 -18.43 -38.35 10.81
CA TYR A 415 -18.15 -39.32 11.87
C TYR A 415 -19.05 -39.16 13.10
N ASP A 416 -20.00 -38.24 13.11
CA ASP A 416 -21.00 -38.11 14.19
C ASP A 416 -22.05 -39.24 14.16
N VAL A 417 -22.19 -39.92 13.02
CA VAL A 417 -23.17 -40.98 12.80
C VAL A 417 -22.47 -42.19 12.19
N GLN A 418 -22.83 -43.38 12.68
CA GLN A 418 -22.39 -44.65 12.12
C GLN A 418 -23.52 -45.24 11.26
N PRO A 419 -23.36 -45.33 9.93
CA PRO A 419 -24.33 -45.99 9.06
C PRO A 419 -24.45 -47.49 9.35
N GLU A 420 -25.62 -48.06 9.09
CA GLU A 420 -25.92 -49.48 9.30
C GLU A 420 -25.79 -50.31 8.02
N ASP A 421 -25.92 -49.67 6.86
CA ASP A 421 -25.93 -50.29 5.53
C ASP A 421 -25.52 -49.28 4.43
N VAL A 422 -25.46 -49.74 3.18
CA VAL A 422 -25.05 -48.90 2.03
C VAL A 422 -26.01 -47.73 1.81
N ASN A 423 -27.32 -47.95 1.94
CA ASN A 423 -28.32 -46.93 1.71
C ASN A 423 -28.24 -45.79 2.73
N SER A 424 -27.95 -46.13 4.00
CA SER A 424 -27.74 -45.16 5.08
C SER A 424 -26.43 -44.39 4.91
N CYS A 425 -25.36 -44.99 4.35
CA CYS A 425 -24.15 -44.26 3.95
C CYS A 425 -24.46 -43.12 2.97
N TRP A 426 -25.12 -43.43 1.85
CA TRP A 426 -25.47 -42.42 0.83
C TRP A 426 -26.49 -41.42 1.33
N SER A 427 -27.47 -41.88 2.12
CA SER A 427 -28.46 -41.00 2.74
C SER A 427 -27.82 -40.00 3.69
N HIS A 428 -26.88 -40.44 4.52
CA HIS A 428 -26.17 -39.56 5.45
C HIS A 428 -25.27 -38.57 4.72
N LEU A 429 -24.48 -39.03 3.74
CA LEU A 429 -23.63 -38.16 2.93
C LEU A 429 -24.44 -37.07 2.22
N ARG A 430 -25.55 -37.45 1.58
CA ARG A 430 -26.48 -36.51 0.95
C ARG A 430 -27.11 -35.54 1.94
N ASN A 431 -27.55 -36.03 3.11
CA ASN A 431 -28.07 -35.19 4.19
C ASN A 431 -27.04 -34.13 4.63
N GLN A 432 -25.77 -34.52 4.82
CA GLN A 432 -24.73 -33.59 5.27
C GLN A 432 -24.44 -32.52 4.22
N LEU A 433 -24.24 -32.90 2.96
CA LEU A 433 -24.00 -31.94 1.87
C LEU A 433 -25.19 -30.98 1.68
N ALA A 434 -26.41 -31.49 1.73
CA ALA A 434 -27.62 -30.66 1.67
C ALA A 434 -27.72 -29.69 2.87
N ALA A 435 -27.40 -30.17 4.08
CA ALA A 435 -27.44 -29.36 5.29
C ALA A 435 -26.39 -28.24 5.28
N VAL A 436 -25.26 -28.41 4.61
CA VAL A 436 -24.25 -27.35 4.44
C VAL A 436 -24.80 -26.22 3.55
N VAL A 437 -25.48 -26.58 2.45
CA VAL A 437 -26.18 -25.61 1.59
C VAL A 437 -27.25 -24.86 2.38
N ASP A 438 -28.01 -25.55 3.22
CA ASP A 438 -29.04 -24.95 4.05
C ASP A 438 -28.45 -23.98 5.06
N ARG A 439 -27.37 -24.36 5.75
CA ARG A 439 -26.64 -23.49 6.69
C ARG A 439 -26.05 -22.28 6.00
N TRP A 440 -25.55 -22.43 4.78
CA TRP A 440 -25.09 -21.30 3.98
C TRP A 440 -26.24 -20.34 3.65
N ALA A 441 -27.38 -20.88 3.20
CA ALA A 441 -28.55 -20.09 2.87
C ALA A 441 -29.15 -19.36 4.08
N SER A 442 -29.04 -19.93 5.28
CA SER A 442 -29.55 -19.35 6.52
C SER A 442 -28.52 -18.57 7.34
N ASP A 443 -27.31 -18.32 6.83
CA ASP A 443 -26.23 -17.62 7.54
C ASP A 443 -25.83 -18.27 8.88
N THR A 444 -25.86 -19.60 8.95
CA THR A 444 -25.50 -20.42 10.13
C THR A 444 -24.37 -21.40 9.85
N LEU A 445 -23.37 -20.98 9.05
CA LEU A 445 -22.21 -21.80 8.72
C LEU A 445 -21.41 -22.22 9.96
N LYS A 446 -20.87 -23.43 9.89
CA LYS A 446 -19.93 -24.03 10.87
C LYS A 446 -18.50 -24.02 10.31
N PRO A 447 -17.47 -24.18 11.18
CA PRO A 447 -16.12 -24.46 10.72
C PRO A 447 -16.10 -25.62 9.69
N GLY A 448 -15.35 -25.47 8.60
CA GLY A 448 -15.28 -26.44 7.50
C GLY A 448 -16.35 -26.29 6.41
N ASP A 449 -17.50 -25.66 6.69
CA ASP A 449 -18.60 -25.59 5.71
C ASP A 449 -18.21 -24.86 4.42
N VAL A 450 -17.42 -23.77 4.50
CA VAL A 450 -16.95 -23.03 3.30
C VAL A 450 -16.06 -23.90 2.42
N LYS A 451 -15.13 -24.66 3.03
CA LYS A 451 -14.25 -25.59 2.31
C LYS A 451 -15.06 -26.68 1.62
N LEU A 452 -16.07 -27.21 2.31
CA LEU A 452 -16.98 -28.21 1.75
C LEU A 452 -17.84 -27.65 0.60
N LEU A 453 -18.39 -26.44 0.74
CA LEU A 453 -19.12 -25.77 -0.35
C LEU A 453 -18.24 -25.51 -1.57
N ASN A 454 -17.00 -25.08 -1.37
CA ASN A 454 -16.05 -24.88 -2.47
C ASN A 454 -15.69 -26.20 -3.15
N TRP A 455 -15.52 -27.29 -2.39
CA TRP A 455 -15.37 -28.62 -2.95
C TRP A 455 -16.61 -29.01 -3.77
N MET A 456 -17.82 -28.77 -3.25
CA MET A 456 -19.07 -29.05 -3.97
C MET A 456 -19.19 -28.23 -5.27
N LEU A 457 -18.80 -26.96 -5.25
CA LEU A 457 -18.76 -26.08 -6.43
C LEU A 457 -17.77 -26.59 -7.47
N GLN A 458 -16.56 -26.98 -7.06
CA GLN A 458 -15.57 -27.58 -7.94
C GLN A 458 -16.09 -28.86 -8.60
N LYS A 459 -16.85 -29.67 -7.86
CA LYS A 459 -17.50 -30.90 -8.32
C LYS A 459 -18.84 -30.67 -9.02
N LYS A 460 -19.24 -29.43 -9.24
CA LYS A 460 -20.48 -29.04 -9.94
C LYS A 460 -21.74 -29.71 -9.35
N LEU A 461 -21.77 -29.89 -8.03
CA LEU A 461 -22.93 -30.47 -7.34
C LEU A 461 -24.11 -29.47 -7.34
N PRO A 462 -23.99 -28.26 -6.77
CA PRO A 462 -24.95 -27.21 -7.05
C PRO A 462 -24.70 -26.60 -8.44
N ALA A 463 -25.78 -26.18 -9.10
CA ALA A 463 -25.68 -25.43 -10.36
C ALA A 463 -24.97 -24.08 -10.11
N ASN A 464 -24.05 -23.69 -10.99
CA ASN A 464 -23.26 -22.46 -10.86
C ASN A 464 -22.88 -21.86 -12.22
N ASP A 465 -23.64 -22.19 -13.26
CA ASP A 465 -23.41 -21.72 -14.61
C ASP A 465 -24.59 -20.87 -15.12
N ALA A 466 -24.28 -19.97 -16.05
CA ALA A 466 -25.25 -19.03 -16.58
C ALA A 466 -26.42 -19.68 -17.34
N ALA A 467 -26.19 -20.83 -17.98
CA ALA A 467 -27.22 -21.54 -18.73
C ALA A 467 -28.27 -22.16 -17.81
N SER A 468 -27.84 -22.73 -16.68
CA SER A 468 -28.72 -23.33 -15.68
C SER A 468 -29.45 -22.29 -14.82
N LEU A 469 -28.87 -21.09 -14.63
CA LEU A 469 -29.34 -20.08 -13.68
C LEU A 469 -29.52 -18.69 -14.31
N PRO A 470 -30.53 -18.48 -15.19
CA PRO A 470 -30.65 -17.25 -16.00
C PRO A 470 -30.82 -15.98 -15.16
N ARG A 471 -31.51 -16.05 -14.01
CA ARG A 471 -31.69 -14.88 -13.13
C ARG A 471 -30.39 -14.48 -12.43
N ALA A 472 -29.65 -15.46 -11.90
CA ALA A 472 -28.34 -15.19 -11.30
C ALA A 472 -27.33 -14.71 -12.37
N ALA A 473 -27.40 -15.25 -13.59
CA ALA A 473 -26.61 -14.80 -14.73
C ALA A 473 -26.84 -13.32 -15.07
N GLU A 474 -28.10 -12.86 -15.03
CA GLU A 474 -28.44 -11.44 -15.25
C GLU A 474 -27.78 -10.54 -14.19
N LEU A 475 -27.84 -10.92 -12.92
CA LEU A 475 -27.22 -10.19 -11.81
C LEU A 475 -25.69 -10.14 -11.95
N VAL A 476 -25.07 -11.27 -12.29
CA VAL A 476 -23.62 -11.37 -12.53
C VAL A 476 -23.21 -10.54 -13.74
N ARG A 477 -24.00 -10.50 -14.82
CA ARG A 477 -23.74 -9.63 -15.96
C ARG A 477 -23.74 -8.15 -15.55
N ARG A 478 -24.76 -7.71 -14.80
CA ARG A 478 -24.80 -6.34 -14.27
C ARG A 478 -23.60 -6.04 -13.35
N TYR A 479 -23.21 -7.01 -12.52
CA TYR A 479 -22.02 -6.89 -11.69
C TYR A 479 -20.76 -6.64 -12.54
N ARG A 480 -20.58 -7.44 -13.60
CA ARG A 480 -19.46 -7.29 -14.56
C ARG A 480 -19.48 -5.93 -15.26
N ASP A 481 -20.65 -5.46 -15.67
CA ASP A 481 -20.81 -4.15 -16.32
C ASP A 481 -20.37 -3.00 -15.38
N VAL A 482 -20.77 -3.04 -14.11
CA VAL A 482 -20.35 -2.05 -13.10
C VAL A 482 -18.85 -2.16 -12.82
N GLU A 483 -18.32 -3.37 -12.63
CA GLU A 483 -16.91 -3.62 -12.38
C GLU A 483 -16.02 -3.09 -13.52
N ALA A 484 -16.47 -3.24 -14.77
CA ALA A 484 -15.76 -2.76 -15.94
C ALA A 484 -15.58 -1.24 -15.96
N THR A 485 -16.46 -0.48 -15.29
CA THR A 485 -16.33 0.99 -15.16
C THR A 485 -15.29 1.42 -14.12
N ILE A 486 -14.85 0.51 -13.25
CA ILE A 486 -13.75 0.77 -12.33
C ILE A 486 -12.44 0.62 -13.11
N GLY A 487 -11.70 1.72 -13.24
CA GLY A 487 -10.36 1.74 -13.81
C GLY A 487 -9.31 1.35 -12.78
N LEU A 488 -8.14 0.88 -13.27
CA LEU A 488 -6.97 0.67 -12.41
C LEU A 488 -6.60 1.97 -11.68
N PRO A 489 -6.19 1.88 -10.40
CA PRO A 489 -5.85 3.04 -9.60
C PRO A 489 -4.63 3.75 -10.18
N ARG A 490 -4.69 5.08 -10.25
CA ARG A 490 -3.50 5.88 -10.57
C ARG A 490 -2.68 6.01 -9.30
N SER A 491 -1.42 5.59 -9.33
CA SER A 491 -0.52 5.63 -8.18
C SER A 491 0.70 6.49 -8.42
N VAL A 492 1.23 7.07 -7.35
CA VAL A 492 2.54 7.75 -7.33
C VAL A 492 3.32 7.25 -6.14
N ASN A 493 4.65 7.33 -6.23
CA ASN A 493 5.48 7.15 -5.05
C ASN A 493 5.28 8.34 -4.11
N SER A 494 5.04 8.06 -2.84
CA SER A 494 4.68 9.04 -1.82
C SER A 494 5.12 8.52 -0.43
N MET A 495 4.53 9.08 0.62
CA MET A 495 4.82 8.74 2.01
C MET A 495 3.60 8.17 2.74
N ASP A 496 3.90 7.44 3.82
CA ASP A 496 2.92 7.03 4.81
C ASP A 496 3.54 7.13 6.22
N GLU A 497 2.79 7.72 7.15
CA GLU A 497 3.15 7.83 8.56
C GLU A 497 2.16 7.18 9.51
N ARG A 498 1.09 6.57 8.99
CA ARG A 498 0.12 5.87 9.83
C ARG A 498 0.79 4.70 10.52
N GLY A 499 0.64 4.62 11.84
CA GLY A 499 1.22 3.55 12.66
C GLY A 499 2.75 3.52 12.66
N VAL A 500 3.41 4.53 12.09
CA VAL A 500 4.87 4.58 12.04
C VAL A 500 5.41 5.11 13.36
N ARG A 501 6.38 4.39 13.93
CA ARG A 501 7.10 4.87 15.12
C ARG A 501 8.12 5.94 14.71
N PRO A 502 8.10 7.12 15.34
CA PRO A 502 9.07 8.16 15.02
C PRO A 502 10.53 7.74 15.24
N VAL A 503 11.42 8.27 14.41
CA VAL A 503 12.86 8.01 14.45
C VAL A 503 13.55 9.21 15.09
N ASN A 504 14.37 8.95 16.11
CA ASN A 504 15.40 9.89 16.57
C ASN A 504 16.73 9.34 16.05
N TYR A 505 17.42 10.12 15.21
CA TYR A 505 18.65 9.65 14.59
C TYR A 505 19.81 9.81 15.58
N ARG A 506 20.72 8.84 15.61
CA ARG A 506 21.96 8.98 16.36
C ARG A 506 22.94 9.81 15.55
N LEU A 507 23.49 10.85 16.16
CA LEU A 507 24.50 11.68 15.53
C LEU A 507 25.71 10.84 15.12
N ASN A 508 26.20 10.93 13.89
CA ASN A 508 27.45 10.28 13.50
C ASN A 508 28.65 11.16 13.88
N ILE A 509 29.53 10.67 14.73
CA ILE A 509 30.69 11.42 15.23
C ILE A 509 31.60 11.72 14.06
N ARG A 510 31.84 13.00 13.76
CA ARG A 510 32.59 13.45 12.58
C ARG A 510 32.00 12.98 11.23
N GLY A 511 30.73 12.56 11.23
CA GLY A 511 30.04 11.98 10.08
C GLY A 511 30.43 10.52 9.78
N ASP A 512 31.15 9.85 10.69
CA ASP A 512 31.49 8.45 10.54
C ASP A 512 30.27 7.56 10.86
N VAL A 513 29.75 6.88 9.84
CA VAL A 513 28.58 6.00 9.93
C VAL A 513 28.80 4.78 10.84
N HIS A 514 30.04 4.51 11.23
CA HIS A 514 30.40 3.44 12.17
C HIS A 514 30.60 3.95 13.60
N GLN A 515 30.56 5.26 13.84
CA GLN A 515 30.68 5.87 15.16
C GLN A 515 29.41 6.68 15.49
N GLU A 516 28.50 6.04 16.21
CA GLU A 516 27.27 6.66 16.67
C GLU A 516 27.48 7.39 18.01
N GLY A 517 26.91 8.58 18.11
CA GLY A 517 26.76 9.36 19.32
C GLY A 517 25.34 9.27 19.88
N ASP A 518 24.93 10.35 20.54
CA ASP A 518 23.63 10.44 21.18
C ASP A 518 22.48 10.52 20.17
N ALA A 519 21.32 10.00 20.57
CA ALA A 519 20.08 10.13 19.81
C ALA A 519 19.59 11.58 19.88
N VAL A 520 19.38 12.19 18.72
CA VAL A 520 18.94 13.58 18.60
C VAL A 520 17.42 13.62 18.41
N PRO A 521 16.68 14.37 19.26
CA PRO A 521 15.25 14.59 19.07
C PRO A 521 14.97 15.26 17.72
N ARG A 522 13.85 14.87 17.09
CA ARG A 522 13.39 15.55 15.87
C ARG A 522 13.10 17.01 16.14
N GLY A 523 13.47 17.86 15.20
CA GLY A 523 13.33 19.30 15.35
C GLY A 523 13.68 20.06 14.08
N PHE A 524 13.87 21.36 14.26
CA PHE A 524 14.26 22.32 13.24
C PHE A 524 15.45 23.13 13.77
N PRO A 525 16.36 23.64 12.90
CA PRO A 525 17.55 24.33 13.37
C PRO A 525 17.23 25.53 14.28
N GLU A 526 17.72 25.50 15.52
CA GLU A 526 17.33 26.45 16.57
C GLU A 526 17.67 27.90 16.20
N ALA A 527 18.82 28.14 15.58
CA ALA A 527 19.24 29.48 15.19
C ALA A 527 18.40 30.12 14.08
N LEU A 528 17.63 29.31 13.34
CA LEU A 528 16.77 29.81 12.27
C LEU A 528 15.39 30.22 12.77
N SER A 529 14.98 29.72 13.94
CA SER A 529 13.78 30.20 14.61
C SER A 529 13.66 29.70 16.04
N ALA A 530 13.64 30.64 16.99
CA ALA A 530 13.19 30.39 18.36
C ALA A 530 11.68 30.14 18.45
N ASP A 531 10.92 30.47 17.40
CA ASP A 531 9.46 30.39 17.36
C ASP A 531 8.93 29.08 16.74
N PHE A 532 9.83 28.16 16.35
CA PHE A 532 9.41 26.82 15.93
C PHE A 532 8.80 26.09 17.14
N PRO A 533 7.53 25.65 17.07
CA PRO A 533 6.81 25.15 18.25
C PRO A 533 7.28 23.76 18.75
N GLY A 534 8.39 23.24 18.22
CA GLY A 534 8.83 21.86 18.45
C GLY A 534 7.95 20.83 17.73
N ILE A 535 8.29 19.55 17.90
CA ILE A 535 7.54 18.42 17.35
C ILE A 535 6.98 17.59 18.50
N ASP A 536 5.72 17.80 18.84
CA ASP A 536 4.96 17.01 19.84
C ASP A 536 4.07 15.93 19.19
N SER A 537 4.20 15.75 17.87
CA SER A 537 3.36 14.81 17.12
C SER A 537 3.79 13.36 17.34
N ARG A 538 2.83 12.43 17.33
CA ARG A 538 3.10 10.99 17.21
C ARG A 538 3.71 10.58 15.85
N GLY A 539 3.77 11.50 14.88
CA GLY A 539 4.35 11.29 13.55
C GLY A 539 5.76 11.89 13.40
N SER A 540 6.15 12.20 12.16
CA SER A 540 7.48 12.73 11.84
C SER A 540 7.70 14.18 12.27
N GLY A 541 6.65 14.98 12.34
CA GLY A 541 6.75 16.44 12.42
C GLY A 541 6.74 17.16 11.07
N ARG A 542 6.61 16.43 9.93
CA ARG A 542 6.58 17.02 8.58
C ARG A 542 5.46 18.02 8.39
N LEU A 543 4.25 17.72 8.88
CA LEU A 543 3.12 18.64 8.77
C LEU A 543 3.37 19.93 9.54
N GLN A 544 3.89 19.82 10.77
CA GLN A 544 4.26 20.98 11.59
C GLN A 544 5.34 21.83 10.93
N LEU A 545 6.36 21.17 10.35
CA LEU A 545 7.41 21.83 9.60
C LEU A 545 6.84 22.57 8.38
N ALA A 546 5.95 21.93 7.64
CA ALA A 546 5.34 22.51 6.45
C ALA A 546 4.45 23.72 6.79
N GLU A 547 3.63 23.62 7.83
CA GLU A 547 2.82 24.73 8.32
C GLU A 547 3.67 25.89 8.83
N TYR A 548 4.78 25.59 9.52
CA TYR A 548 5.70 26.62 9.99
C TYR A 548 6.32 27.41 8.83
N LEU A 549 6.90 26.72 7.85
CA LEU A 549 7.54 27.33 6.67
C LEU A 549 6.56 28.13 5.80
N SER A 550 5.29 27.71 5.80
CA SER A 550 4.20 28.34 5.06
C SER A 550 3.54 29.50 5.82
N SER A 551 4.03 29.84 7.01
CA SER A 551 3.47 30.88 7.87
C SER A 551 4.29 32.16 7.87
N ARG A 552 3.67 33.28 8.27
CA ARG A 552 4.36 34.56 8.49
C ARG A 552 5.46 34.52 9.55
N ARG A 553 5.49 33.48 10.39
CA ARG A 553 6.55 33.25 11.38
C ARG A 553 7.86 32.78 10.75
N SER A 554 7.81 32.28 9.51
CA SER A 554 8.99 31.89 8.72
C SER A 554 9.15 32.79 7.48
N PRO A 555 9.45 34.10 7.64
CA PRO A 555 9.55 35.02 6.51
C PRO A 555 10.71 34.68 5.56
N GLN A 556 11.71 33.93 6.04
CA GLN A 556 12.86 33.50 5.25
C GLN A 556 12.44 32.72 4.00
N THR A 557 11.45 31.85 4.10
CA THR A 557 10.97 31.04 2.97
C THR A 557 10.42 31.91 1.85
N ALA A 558 9.66 32.96 2.19
CA ALA A 558 9.17 33.94 1.21
C ALA A 558 10.32 34.74 0.57
N ARG A 559 11.30 35.20 1.36
CA ARG A 559 12.49 35.92 0.84
C ARG A 559 13.26 35.09 -0.17
N VAL A 560 13.48 33.82 0.16
CA VAL A 560 14.20 32.87 -0.68
C VAL A 560 13.46 32.64 -1.99
N TYR A 561 12.14 32.42 -1.95
CA TYR A 561 11.33 32.24 -3.15
C TYR A 561 11.30 33.49 -4.03
N VAL A 562 11.05 34.66 -3.43
CA VAL A 562 11.06 35.96 -4.12
C VAL A 562 12.40 36.21 -4.80
N ASN A 563 13.52 35.93 -4.13
CA ASN A 563 14.84 36.10 -4.71
C ASN A 563 15.07 35.20 -5.94
N ARG A 564 14.55 33.97 -5.91
CA ARG A 564 14.63 33.06 -7.06
C ARG A 564 13.76 33.52 -8.23
N VAL A 565 12.55 33.99 -7.97
CA VAL A 565 11.68 34.57 -9.02
C VAL A 565 12.32 35.84 -9.58
N TRP A 566 12.91 36.69 -8.72
CA TRP A 566 13.68 37.86 -9.14
C TRP A 566 14.85 37.46 -10.03
N GLN A 567 15.67 36.50 -9.62
CA GLN A 567 16.77 35.98 -10.42
C GLN A 567 16.27 35.44 -11.76
N TRP A 568 15.12 34.76 -11.77
CA TRP A 568 14.54 34.25 -13.00
C TRP A 568 14.05 35.37 -13.93
N VAL A 569 13.67 36.54 -13.43
CA VAL A 569 13.28 37.69 -14.27
C VAL A 569 14.49 38.51 -14.70
N PHE A 570 15.41 38.80 -13.78
CA PHE A 570 16.51 39.75 -13.96
C PHE A 570 17.90 39.08 -14.09
N GLY A 571 17.99 37.76 -14.22
CA GLY A 571 19.25 37.02 -14.38
C GLY A 571 20.07 36.82 -13.11
N THR A 572 20.12 37.82 -12.22
CA THR A 572 20.83 37.75 -10.93
C THR A 572 19.87 38.10 -9.79
N GLY A 573 19.90 37.29 -8.72
CA GLY A 573 19.09 37.54 -7.52
C GLY A 573 19.53 38.81 -6.78
N LEU A 574 18.63 39.37 -5.98
CA LEU A 574 18.98 40.43 -5.01
C LEU A 574 20.09 39.92 -4.08
N VAL A 575 19.97 38.68 -3.62
CA VAL A 575 21.08 37.85 -3.13
C VAL A 575 21.58 37.04 -4.33
N ALA A 576 22.83 37.25 -4.77
CA ALA A 576 23.34 36.57 -5.97
C ALA A 576 23.58 35.07 -5.71
N THR A 577 23.98 34.72 -4.48
CA THR A 577 24.12 33.35 -3.99
C THR A 577 22.76 32.78 -3.57
N SER A 578 21.87 32.51 -4.52
CA SER A 578 20.47 32.13 -4.20
C SER A 578 20.28 30.87 -3.35
N ASN A 579 21.33 30.06 -3.16
CA ASN A 579 21.31 28.88 -2.29
C ASN A 579 21.97 29.12 -0.92
N ASP A 580 22.51 30.31 -0.68
CA ASP A 580 23.20 30.67 0.55
C ASP A 580 22.93 32.16 0.89
N PHE A 581 22.06 32.36 1.87
CA PHE A 581 21.71 33.62 2.52
C PHE A 581 22.45 33.79 3.85
N GLY A 582 23.27 32.79 4.22
CA GLY A 582 24.09 32.78 5.43
C GLY A 582 25.32 33.68 5.30
N LYS A 583 26.26 33.54 6.21
CA LYS A 583 27.47 34.39 6.26
C LYS A 583 28.41 34.20 5.07
N LEU A 584 28.37 33.04 4.41
CA LEU A 584 29.14 32.74 3.21
C LEU A 584 28.48 33.28 1.93
N GLY A 585 27.18 33.58 2.00
CA GLY A 585 26.41 34.17 0.93
C GLY A 585 26.65 35.67 0.74
N ASP A 586 26.26 36.15 -0.44
CA ASP A 586 26.20 37.58 -0.74
C ASP A 586 25.12 38.27 0.08
N ARG A 587 25.40 39.49 0.53
CA ARG A 587 24.36 40.34 1.10
C ARG A 587 23.37 40.77 0.00
N PRO A 588 22.09 40.97 0.34
CA PRO A 588 21.12 41.51 -0.61
C PRO A 588 21.61 42.86 -1.14
N SER A 589 21.59 43.06 -2.45
CA SER A 589 21.89 44.38 -3.04
C SER A 589 20.88 45.44 -2.62
N HIS A 590 19.62 45.03 -2.41
CA HIS A 590 18.51 45.87 -1.97
C HIS A 590 17.72 45.16 -0.86
N PRO A 591 18.16 45.22 0.41
CA PRO A 591 17.54 44.45 1.49
C PRO A 591 16.09 44.86 1.77
N GLU A 592 15.79 46.15 1.81
CA GLU A 592 14.43 46.67 2.03
C GLU A 592 13.46 46.24 0.92
N LEU A 593 13.94 46.18 -0.32
CA LEU A 593 13.13 45.73 -1.46
C LEU A 593 12.82 44.23 -1.37
N LEU A 594 13.82 43.41 -1.00
CA LEU A 594 13.62 41.98 -0.80
C LEU A 594 12.57 41.72 0.29
N ASP A 595 12.68 42.43 1.42
CA ASP A 595 11.76 42.27 2.54
C ASP A 595 10.34 42.75 2.17
N TRP A 596 10.22 43.90 1.49
CA TRP A 596 8.94 44.40 1.00
C TRP A 596 8.28 43.44 0.01
N LEU A 597 9.04 42.90 -0.96
CA LEU A 597 8.52 41.92 -1.91
C LEU A 597 8.09 40.62 -1.23
N ALA A 598 8.85 40.15 -0.24
CA ALA A 598 8.52 38.94 0.53
C ALA A 598 7.23 39.11 1.35
N VAL A 599 7.10 40.22 2.09
CA VAL A 599 5.87 40.53 2.83
C VAL A 599 4.69 40.63 1.87
N ARG A 600 4.86 41.36 0.77
CA ARG A 600 3.78 41.55 -0.19
C ARG A 600 3.38 40.25 -0.89
N PHE A 601 4.34 39.39 -1.20
CA PHE A 601 4.07 38.06 -1.76
C PHE A 601 3.20 37.22 -0.82
N MET A 602 3.49 37.23 0.49
CA MET A 602 2.66 36.55 1.48
C MET A 602 1.26 37.17 1.62
N GLU A 603 1.13 38.51 1.51
CA GLU A 603 -0.16 39.22 1.49
C GLU A 603 -1.00 38.92 0.25
N ASP A 604 -0.35 38.74 -0.90
CA ASP A 604 -0.98 38.40 -2.17
C ASP A 604 -1.31 36.89 -2.27
N GLY A 605 -1.41 36.19 -1.13
CA GLY A 605 -1.76 34.77 -1.06
C GLY A 605 -0.67 33.84 -1.62
N TRP A 606 0.60 34.25 -1.56
CA TRP A 606 1.74 33.49 -2.10
C TRP A 606 1.59 33.16 -3.59
N SER A 607 0.86 34.00 -4.35
CA SER A 607 0.65 33.83 -5.79
C SER A 607 1.91 34.16 -6.60
N THR A 608 2.48 33.14 -7.25
CA THR A 608 3.64 33.31 -8.14
C THR A 608 3.28 34.21 -9.32
N LYS A 609 2.06 34.11 -9.88
CA LYS A 609 1.65 34.95 -11.01
C LYS A 609 1.56 36.41 -10.63
N GLN A 610 1.03 36.73 -9.44
CA GLN A 610 0.98 38.11 -8.97
C GLN A 610 2.37 38.68 -8.73
N LEU A 611 3.29 37.88 -8.16
CA LEU A 611 4.70 38.28 -8.02
C LEU A 611 5.34 38.55 -9.39
N VAL A 612 5.24 37.62 -10.34
CA VAL A 612 5.79 37.79 -11.70
C VAL A 612 5.19 39.03 -12.36
N ARG A 613 3.85 39.21 -12.30
CA ARG A 613 3.16 40.40 -12.83
C ARG A 613 3.73 41.69 -12.24
N ARG A 614 3.96 41.72 -10.92
CA ARG A 614 4.55 42.88 -10.24
C ARG A 614 5.95 43.20 -10.76
N LEU A 615 6.78 42.18 -10.96
CA LEU A 615 8.14 42.36 -11.47
C LEU A 615 8.14 42.84 -12.92
N VAL A 616 7.37 42.23 -13.82
CA VAL A 616 7.39 42.59 -15.26
C VAL A 616 6.71 43.93 -15.57
N LEU A 617 5.82 44.43 -14.70
CA LEU A 617 5.23 45.77 -14.83
C LEU A 617 6.09 46.88 -14.18
N SER A 618 7.17 46.52 -13.50
CA SER A 618 8.06 47.48 -12.84
C SER A 618 8.75 48.40 -13.85
N ARG A 619 9.23 49.55 -13.38
CA ARG A 619 10.13 50.40 -14.18
C ARG A 619 11.46 49.69 -14.46
N THR A 620 11.95 48.89 -13.52
CA THR A 620 13.19 48.11 -13.62
C THR A 620 13.16 47.14 -14.80
N PHE A 621 12.06 46.39 -14.97
CA PHE A 621 11.91 45.48 -16.11
C PHE A 621 11.85 46.21 -17.46
N ARG A 622 11.35 47.46 -17.47
CA ARG A 622 11.22 48.29 -18.67
C ARG A 622 12.46 49.12 -19.01
N GLN A 623 13.57 48.96 -18.28
CA GLN A 623 14.82 49.66 -18.58
C GLN A 623 15.37 49.23 -19.95
N SER A 624 16.11 50.14 -20.60
CA SER A 624 16.87 49.78 -21.80
C SER A 624 17.98 48.79 -21.45
N GLY A 625 18.36 47.93 -22.40
CA GLY A 625 19.59 47.12 -22.31
C GLY A 625 20.86 47.91 -22.70
N THR A 626 20.74 49.18 -23.09
CA THR A 626 21.87 50.03 -23.46
C THR A 626 22.71 50.39 -22.22
N ILE A 627 24.00 50.11 -22.28
CA ILE A 627 24.96 50.35 -21.20
C ILE A 627 25.74 51.63 -21.49
N THR A 628 25.90 52.51 -20.49
CA THR A 628 26.80 53.66 -20.57
C THR A 628 28.15 53.32 -19.95
N VAL A 629 29.25 53.88 -20.49
CA VAL A 629 30.63 53.62 -20.00
C VAL A 629 30.73 53.89 -18.50
N ARG A 630 30.23 55.05 -18.04
CA ARG A 630 30.26 55.42 -16.62
C ARG A 630 29.51 54.43 -15.73
N ALA A 631 28.37 53.91 -16.17
CA ALA A 631 27.60 52.95 -15.37
C ALA A 631 28.30 51.58 -15.29
N ALA A 632 28.95 51.14 -16.38
CA ALA A 632 29.76 49.94 -16.40
C ALA A 632 31.01 50.03 -15.50
N GLU A 633 31.60 51.22 -15.35
CA GLU A 633 32.73 51.44 -14.43
C GLU A 633 32.30 51.40 -12.96
N ILE A 634 31.13 51.94 -12.61
CA ILE A 634 30.63 52.02 -11.23
C ILE A 634 30.04 50.69 -10.76
N ASP A 635 29.27 50.03 -11.63
CA ASP A 635 28.56 48.79 -11.32
C ASP A 635 28.68 47.82 -12.52
N PRO A 636 29.87 47.21 -12.71
CA PRO A 636 30.13 46.31 -13.83
C PRO A 636 29.28 45.04 -13.79
N ALA A 637 28.85 44.61 -12.60
CA ALA A 637 28.01 43.43 -12.40
C ALA A 637 26.50 43.72 -12.46
N ASN A 638 26.11 44.97 -12.76
CA ASN A 638 24.72 45.43 -12.81
C ASN A 638 23.91 45.12 -11.54
N ARG A 639 24.54 45.14 -10.36
CA ARG A 639 23.92 44.85 -9.05
C ARG A 639 22.88 45.90 -8.66
N LEU A 640 23.02 47.13 -9.16
CA LEU A 640 22.11 48.27 -8.97
C LEU A 640 21.04 48.37 -10.07
N LEU A 641 21.08 47.47 -11.06
CA LEU A 641 20.12 47.40 -12.17
C LEU A 641 19.99 48.75 -12.88
N HIS A 642 21.12 49.26 -13.39
CA HIS A 642 21.15 50.49 -14.18
C HIS A 642 20.71 50.29 -15.64
N HIS A 643 20.66 49.04 -16.10
CA HIS A 643 20.11 48.61 -17.38
C HIS A 643 19.43 47.24 -17.25
N TYR A 644 18.57 46.88 -18.21
CA TYR A 644 18.01 45.54 -18.25
C TYR A 644 19.09 44.53 -18.70
N PRO A 645 19.34 43.44 -17.95
CA PRO A 645 20.33 42.46 -18.33
C PRO A 645 19.83 41.65 -19.53
N THR A 646 20.47 41.83 -20.69
CA THR A 646 20.15 41.06 -21.89
C THR A 646 20.44 39.57 -21.66
N ARG A 647 19.45 38.73 -21.94
CA ARG A 647 19.56 37.28 -21.77
C ARG A 647 19.59 36.59 -23.12
N ARG A 648 20.35 35.50 -23.19
CA ARG A 648 20.31 34.62 -24.35
C ARG A 648 18.93 33.97 -24.41
N LEU A 649 18.34 33.90 -25.59
CA LEU A 649 17.13 33.10 -25.81
C LEU A 649 17.46 31.62 -25.65
N GLU A 650 16.67 30.93 -24.84
CA GLU A 650 16.77 29.47 -24.68
C GLU A 650 16.32 28.76 -25.96
N ALA A 651 16.83 27.54 -26.17
CA ALA A 651 16.57 26.78 -27.39
C ALA A 651 15.08 26.50 -27.61
N GLU A 652 14.34 26.28 -26.52
CA GLU A 652 12.90 26.03 -26.49
C GLU A 652 12.11 27.24 -26.99
N ALA A 653 12.47 28.45 -26.53
CA ALA A 653 11.81 29.67 -26.97
C ALA A 653 12.04 29.94 -28.46
N ILE A 654 13.23 29.60 -28.98
CA ILE A 654 13.52 29.67 -30.41
C ILE A 654 12.65 28.66 -31.18
N ARG A 655 12.61 27.41 -30.71
CA ARG A 655 11.80 26.34 -31.32
C ARG A 655 10.32 26.69 -31.37
N ASP A 656 9.75 27.20 -30.27
CA ASP A 656 8.31 27.52 -30.18
C ASP A 656 7.92 28.74 -31.03
N SER A 657 8.90 29.53 -31.48
CA SER A 657 8.70 30.68 -32.39
C SER A 657 8.79 30.34 -33.87
N LEU A 658 9.26 29.13 -34.21
CA LEU A 658 9.32 28.58 -35.58
C LEU A 658 8.05 27.80 -35.89
#